data_AF-A0A0M2JVP0-F1
#
_entry.id   AF-A0A0M2JVP0-F1
#
_cell.length_a   1.000
_cell.length_b   1.000
_cell.length_c   1.000
_cell.angle_alpha   90.00
_cell.angle_beta   90.00
_cell.angle_gamma   90.00
#
_symmetry.space_group_name_H-M   'P 1'
#
loop_
_entity.id
_entity.type
_entity.pdbx_description
1 polymer ?
#
loop_
_entity_poly.entity_id
_entity_poly.type
_entity_poly.pdbx_seq_one_letter_code
_entity_poly.pdbx_strand_id
1 'polypeptide(L)'
;MSHPAGPVHCASVLDPNAPTDAERWSALRDDPRVDVVDTIAAQRAELAAVRPPVPADVTDEPDRWVYYPWRRVLARALGPRGYRRLRLDRNRNLLSADELETLGRLRVGVVGLSVGHAIAHTLATQGLCGELRLADFDAIDVSNLNRVPATLLDVGVNKAVVCARRIAELDPYLPVLVTQDGLTPDTVDGFLDGLDVLVEECDSLDAKVLVRAAARARGIPVLMATSSGGLLDVERFDTDRDRPLLHGLLGDLAEMDADALAGLSAKEKVPRVLRIIDASGLPARMAASLLEVGTTLTTWPQLASEVAVGAASVAEAVRRIGLGEPLASGRVKVDVPALLDQVREPGRSGAAVGSDERAYGQAPAVPAGEVIDVVAAAAQRAPSGGNTQPWIVEKPGAPPQHRLDIHLDPDLTSAMDVGFRGSAVAVGAATFNARVAAAARGVGARVDFRLGDERFPLSAAVTLGDSEPDLALAELYPAMMRRETNRRHGERIELGDDVVAELNAAADREGARLCLLTDPPDLQRAAAILATADRIRYLTPHLHAQMIDELRWPGDPSPDTGIEVRSLELDDADVVLLDILRRGDVMTHLATWDAGTVLGDDSRTKISAAAGVAIVTVAGGALTDYARAGAAVESVWICTQQHGLAVQPVSPAFLYAVDDADFAALSPRFAKALADLQYTFRTLVSANPAESLALVLRLSRAPRPSVVSRRRGREDNSSPN
;
A
#
# COMPACT_ATOMS: atom_id res chain seq x y z
N MET A 1 -44.86 -2.50 41.40
CA MET A 1 -45.02 -3.61 40.44
C MET A 1 -43.63 -3.98 39.96
N SER A 2 -43.20 -5.22 40.20
CA SER A 2 -41.87 -5.71 39.86
C SER A 2 -41.78 -5.98 38.36
N HIS A 3 -41.10 -5.12 37.61
CA HIS A 3 -40.62 -5.48 36.28
C HIS A 3 -39.68 -6.69 36.39
N PRO A 4 -39.72 -7.66 35.47
CA PRO A 4 -38.77 -8.76 35.48
C PRO A 4 -37.37 -8.15 35.31
N ALA A 5 -36.55 -8.26 36.35
CA ALA A 5 -35.14 -7.94 36.25
C ALA A 5 -34.57 -8.85 35.16
N GLY A 6 -34.14 -8.26 34.04
CA GLY A 6 -33.40 -9.00 33.02
C GLY A 6 -32.20 -9.71 33.66
N PRO A 7 -31.64 -10.73 33.01
CA PRO A 7 -30.50 -11.47 33.53
C PRO A 7 -29.40 -10.52 34.02
N VAL A 8 -28.97 -10.66 35.28
CA VAL A 8 -28.04 -9.78 36.03
C VAL A 8 -26.62 -9.70 35.40
N HIS A 9 -26.43 -10.35 34.26
CA HIS A 9 -25.18 -10.46 33.53
C HIS A 9 -25.18 -9.75 32.17
N CYS A 10 -26.30 -9.16 31.71
CA CYS A 10 -26.37 -8.46 30.43
C CYS A 10 -26.39 -6.94 30.61
N ALA A 11 -25.65 -6.22 29.76
CA ALA A 11 -25.82 -4.78 29.62
C ALA A 11 -27.19 -4.49 29.00
N SER A 12 -27.83 -3.39 29.40
CA SER A 12 -29.10 -2.95 28.80
C SER A 12 -28.85 -1.68 27.98
N VAL A 13 -29.03 -1.79 26.66
CA VAL A 13 -29.01 -0.65 25.74
C VAL A 13 -30.41 -0.03 25.74
N LEU A 14 -30.49 1.27 26.00
CA LEU A 14 -31.72 2.03 26.18
C LEU A 14 -31.77 3.16 25.14
N ASP A 15 -32.91 3.30 24.47
CA ASP A 15 -33.24 4.45 23.64
C ASP A 15 -34.22 5.39 24.38
N PRO A 16 -33.79 6.56 24.86
CA PRO A 16 -34.68 7.50 25.55
C PRO A 16 -35.87 8.00 24.71
N ASN A 17 -35.84 7.82 23.38
CA ASN A 17 -36.96 8.17 22.51
C ASN A 17 -38.02 7.06 22.44
N ALA A 18 -37.70 5.84 22.88
CA ALA A 18 -38.64 4.74 22.99
C ALA A 18 -39.36 4.79 24.35
N PRO A 19 -40.70 4.78 24.42
CA PRO A 19 -41.44 4.98 25.68
C PRO A 19 -41.05 4.02 26.81
N THR A 20 -40.82 2.74 26.50
CA THR A 20 -40.46 1.71 27.48
C THR A 20 -39.06 1.90 28.06
N ASP A 21 -38.14 2.43 27.27
CA ASP A 21 -36.75 2.66 27.67
C ASP A 21 -36.60 4.01 28.38
N ALA A 22 -37.41 5.01 28.01
CA ALA A 22 -37.41 6.33 28.62
C ALA A 22 -37.69 6.29 30.13
N GLU A 23 -38.70 5.50 30.55
CA GLU A 23 -39.03 5.31 31.97
C GLU A 23 -37.86 4.67 32.73
N ARG A 24 -37.28 3.61 32.16
CA ARG A 24 -36.16 2.87 32.75
C ARG A 24 -34.89 3.72 32.81
N TRP A 25 -34.61 4.48 31.76
CA TRP A 25 -33.50 5.42 31.71
C TRP A 25 -33.62 6.51 32.77
N SER A 26 -34.80 7.14 32.91
CA SER A 26 -35.01 8.16 33.94
C SER A 26 -34.81 7.58 35.34
N ALA A 27 -35.37 6.39 35.61
CA ALA A 27 -35.21 5.72 36.89
C ALA A 27 -33.75 5.40 37.23
N LEU A 28 -32.94 4.98 36.25
CA LEU A 28 -31.52 4.69 36.44
C LEU A 28 -30.66 5.94 36.58
N ARG A 29 -30.95 6.98 35.81
CA ARG A 29 -30.25 8.28 35.88
C ARG A 29 -30.47 8.97 37.22
N ASP A 30 -31.67 8.81 37.79
CA ASP A 30 -32.06 9.47 39.03
C ASP A 30 -31.74 8.61 40.29
N ASP A 31 -31.20 7.38 40.13
CA ASP A 31 -30.76 6.53 41.25
C ASP A 31 -29.36 6.96 41.74
N PRO A 32 -29.20 7.44 43.00
CA PRO A 32 -27.92 7.93 43.52
C PRO A 32 -26.86 6.83 43.69
N ARG A 33 -27.21 5.56 43.47
CA ARG A 33 -26.29 4.42 43.51
C ARG A 33 -25.75 4.06 42.12
N VAL A 34 -26.20 4.74 41.07
CA VAL A 34 -25.78 4.52 39.69
C VAL A 34 -24.88 5.67 39.25
N ASP A 35 -23.65 5.33 38.86
CA ASP A 35 -22.72 6.30 38.31
C ASP A 35 -23.05 6.59 36.85
N VAL A 36 -23.13 7.86 36.48
CA VAL A 36 -23.42 8.29 35.11
C VAL A 36 -22.15 8.73 34.40
N VAL A 37 -21.87 8.13 33.24
CA VAL A 37 -20.70 8.44 32.41
C VAL A 37 -21.17 8.95 31.05
N ASP A 38 -21.05 10.25 30.81
CA ASP A 38 -21.38 10.86 29.51
C ASP A 38 -20.10 11.38 28.82
N THR A 39 -19.61 10.63 27.84
CA THR A 39 -18.44 10.99 27.02
C THR A 39 -18.82 11.25 25.56
N ILE A 40 -20.10 11.47 25.26
CA ILE A 40 -20.59 11.46 23.88
C ILE A 40 -19.97 12.56 23.01
N ALA A 41 -19.66 13.72 23.60
CA ALA A 41 -19.04 14.83 22.89
C ALA A 41 -17.65 14.45 22.35
N ALA A 42 -16.85 13.74 23.15
CA ALA A 42 -15.54 13.23 22.72
C ALA A 42 -15.69 12.17 21.63
N GLN A 43 -16.62 11.22 21.80
CA GLN A 43 -16.89 10.18 20.79
C GLN A 43 -17.31 10.79 19.44
N ARG A 44 -18.18 11.81 19.45
CA ARG A 44 -18.60 12.52 18.22
C ARG A 44 -17.46 13.29 17.56
N ALA A 45 -16.57 13.91 18.34
CA ALA A 45 -15.39 14.58 17.82
C ALA A 45 -14.42 13.58 17.16
N GLU A 46 -14.19 12.42 17.77
CA GLU A 46 -13.38 11.36 17.17
C GLU A 46 -14.01 10.80 15.89
N LEU A 47 -15.33 10.54 15.88
CA LEU A 47 -16.05 10.10 14.67
C LEU A 47 -15.94 11.11 13.52
N ALA A 48 -15.96 12.41 13.81
CA ALA A 48 -15.77 13.46 12.80
C ALA A 48 -14.31 13.54 12.28
N ALA A 49 -13.34 13.09 13.08
CA ALA A 49 -11.93 13.04 12.70
C ALA A 49 -11.58 11.82 11.83
N VAL A 50 -12.45 10.81 11.78
CA VAL A 50 -12.30 9.63 10.92
C VAL A 50 -12.15 10.05 9.44
N ARG A 51 -11.27 9.35 8.73
CA ARG A 51 -11.02 9.53 7.29
C ARG A 51 -11.20 8.20 6.56
N PRO A 52 -11.85 8.13 5.40
CA PRO A 52 -12.65 9.22 4.80
C PRO A 52 -13.83 9.61 5.70
N PRO A 53 -14.41 10.83 5.51
CA PRO A 53 -15.54 11.28 6.32
C PRO A 53 -16.67 10.25 6.33
N VAL A 54 -17.24 10.03 7.52
CA VAL A 54 -18.34 9.09 7.72
C VAL A 54 -19.64 9.70 7.15
N PRO A 55 -20.47 8.92 6.43
CA PRO A 55 -21.75 9.40 5.89
C PRO A 55 -22.68 10.00 6.96
N ALA A 56 -23.47 11.00 6.56
CA ALA A 56 -24.34 11.76 7.46
C ALA A 56 -25.37 10.88 8.18
N ASP A 57 -25.91 9.85 7.52
CA ASP A 57 -26.86 8.90 8.10
C ASP A 57 -26.28 8.08 9.27
N VAL A 58 -24.95 7.97 9.35
CA VAL A 58 -24.24 7.31 10.45
C VAL A 58 -23.83 8.30 11.54
N THR A 59 -23.42 9.53 11.18
CA THR A 59 -23.07 10.55 12.18
C THR A 59 -24.30 11.10 12.92
N ASP A 60 -25.44 11.12 12.25
CA ASP A 60 -26.71 11.64 12.77
C ASP A 60 -27.52 10.56 13.49
N GLU A 61 -27.01 9.32 13.54
CA GLU A 61 -27.64 8.23 14.30
C GLU A 61 -27.83 8.65 15.78
N PRO A 62 -29.03 8.48 16.35
CA PRO A 62 -29.28 8.85 17.74
C PRO A 62 -28.38 8.04 18.68
N ASP A 63 -27.93 8.69 19.76
CA ASP A 63 -27.14 8.05 20.81
C ASP A 63 -27.95 6.97 21.54
N ARG A 64 -27.26 6.13 22.32
CA ARG A 64 -27.88 5.20 23.26
C ARG A 64 -27.31 5.38 24.65
N TRP A 65 -28.08 4.92 25.65
CA TRP A 65 -27.64 4.81 27.02
C TRP A 65 -27.48 3.34 27.39
N VAL A 66 -26.31 2.96 27.88
CA VAL A 66 -25.98 1.58 28.21
C VAL A 66 -25.85 1.45 29.71
N TYR A 67 -26.68 0.61 30.33
CA TYR A 67 -26.62 0.30 31.75
C TYR A 67 -25.86 -1.00 31.99
N TYR A 68 -24.81 -0.93 32.80
CA TYR A 68 -23.98 -2.05 33.24
C TYR A 68 -24.30 -2.41 34.71
N PRO A 69 -25.23 -3.35 34.96
CA PRO A 69 -25.74 -3.61 36.32
C PRO A 69 -24.67 -4.07 37.31
N TRP A 70 -23.64 -4.80 36.86
CA TRP A 70 -22.55 -5.28 37.72
C TRP A 70 -21.59 -4.17 38.15
N ARG A 71 -21.53 -3.05 37.41
CA ARG A 71 -20.79 -1.85 37.83
C ARG A 71 -21.68 -0.79 38.45
N ARG A 72 -23.00 -0.91 38.28
CA ARG A 72 -23.98 0.15 38.53
C ARG A 72 -23.60 1.44 37.78
N VAL A 73 -23.26 1.30 36.50
CA VAL A 73 -22.87 2.43 35.64
C VAL A 73 -23.87 2.59 34.51
N LEU A 74 -24.30 3.82 34.24
CA LEU A 74 -25.09 4.21 33.08
C LEU A 74 -24.22 5.08 32.16
N ALA A 75 -23.81 4.56 31.00
CA ALA A 75 -22.92 5.25 30.08
C ALA A 75 -23.64 5.69 28.80
N ARG A 76 -23.34 6.88 28.28
CA ARG A 76 -23.84 7.32 26.96
C ARG A 76 -22.86 6.94 25.86
N ALA A 77 -23.36 6.36 24.78
CA ALA A 77 -22.57 5.90 23.63
C ALA A 77 -23.19 6.38 22.32
N LEU A 78 -22.35 6.51 21.28
CA LEU A 78 -22.82 6.67 19.90
C LEU A 78 -23.79 5.55 19.52
N GLY A 79 -24.69 5.81 18.57
CA GLY A 79 -25.51 4.77 17.97
C GLY A 79 -24.67 3.60 17.39
N PRO A 80 -25.26 2.42 17.19
CA PRO A 80 -24.52 1.19 16.87
C PRO A 80 -23.64 1.30 15.62
N ARG A 81 -24.10 1.97 14.55
CA ARG A 81 -23.31 2.12 13.32
C ARG A 81 -22.15 3.08 13.54
N GLY A 82 -22.40 4.23 14.19
CA GLY A 82 -21.36 5.20 14.53
C GLY A 82 -20.31 4.64 15.48
N TYR A 83 -20.75 3.90 16.51
CA TYR A 83 -19.88 3.25 17.49
C TYR A 83 -18.99 2.19 16.84
N ARG A 84 -19.58 1.26 16.05
CA ARG A 84 -18.83 0.23 15.32
C ARG A 84 -17.82 0.85 14.36
N ARG A 85 -18.23 1.88 13.58
CA ARG A 85 -17.36 2.57 12.62
C ARG A 85 -16.16 3.23 13.28
N LEU A 86 -16.36 3.90 14.42
CA LEU A 86 -15.30 4.56 15.17
C LEU A 86 -14.36 3.55 15.82
N ARG A 87 -14.91 2.57 16.56
CA ARG A 87 -14.13 1.56 17.30
C ARG A 87 -13.20 0.76 16.40
N LEU A 88 -13.66 0.43 15.19
CA LEU A 88 -12.94 -0.43 14.23
C LEU A 88 -12.15 0.37 13.18
N ASP A 89 -12.10 1.72 13.26
CA ASP A 89 -11.44 2.54 12.24
C ASP A 89 -9.96 2.18 12.04
N ARG A 90 -9.27 1.85 13.14
CA ARG A 90 -7.84 1.49 13.13
C ARG A 90 -7.56 0.07 12.63
N ASN A 91 -8.59 -0.73 12.38
CA ASN A 91 -8.44 -2.02 11.71
C ASN A 91 -8.46 -1.86 10.19
N ARG A 92 -8.92 -0.72 9.66
CA ARG A 92 -9.21 -0.55 8.24
C ARG A 92 -7.97 -0.81 7.37
N ASN A 93 -8.18 -1.49 6.24
CA ASN A 93 -7.18 -1.99 5.29
C ASN A 93 -6.37 -3.21 5.75
N LEU A 94 -6.30 -3.50 7.05
CA LEU A 94 -5.98 -4.85 7.54
C LEU A 94 -7.23 -5.73 7.58
N LEU A 95 -8.37 -5.10 7.85
CA LEU A 95 -9.73 -5.59 7.62
C LEU A 95 -10.49 -4.47 6.91
N SER A 96 -10.82 -4.65 5.64
CA SER A 96 -11.64 -3.73 4.87
C SER A 96 -13.06 -3.63 5.43
N ALA A 97 -13.80 -2.58 5.04
CA ALA A 97 -15.18 -2.42 5.47
C ALA A 97 -16.07 -3.58 5.01
N ASP A 98 -15.89 -4.05 3.77
CA ASP A 98 -16.65 -5.17 3.21
C ASP A 98 -16.35 -6.50 3.91
N GLU A 99 -15.08 -6.72 4.29
CA GLU A 99 -14.69 -7.88 5.10
C GLU A 99 -15.31 -7.80 6.50
N LEU A 100 -15.31 -6.63 7.16
CA LEU A 100 -15.95 -6.44 8.46
C LEU A 100 -17.48 -6.60 8.42
N GLU A 101 -18.14 -6.24 7.33
CA GLU A 101 -19.56 -6.49 7.11
C GLU A 101 -19.84 -7.99 6.92
N THR A 102 -18.96 -8.71 6.23
CA THR A 102 -19.06 -10.15 6.03
C THR A 102 -18.83 -10.90 7.35
N LEU A 103 -17.72 -10.61 8.03
CA LEU A 103 -17.35 -11.19 9.31
C LEU A 103 -18.37 -10.85 10.41
N GLY A 104 -18.95 -9.64 10.36
CA GLY A 104 -20.01 -9.20 11.26
C GLY A 104 -21.32 -9.97 11.15
N ARG A 105 -21.45 -10.94 10.23
CA ARG A 105 -22.61 -11.84 10.13
C ARG A 105 -22.37 -13.18 10.80
N LEU A 106 -21.12 -13.51 11.14
CA LEU A 106 -20.77 -14.79 11.71
C LEU A 106 -21.32 -14.94 13.13
N ARG A 107 -21.79 -16.15 13.43
CA ARG A 107 -22.15 -16.62 14.77
C ARG A 107 -21.08 -17.59 15.24
N VAL A 108 -20.35 -17.21 16.29
CA VAL A 108 -19.24 -18.00 16.81
C VAL A 108 -19.56 -18.53 18.20
N GLY A 109 -19.37 -19.83 18.39
CA GLY A 109 -19.58 -20.50 19.67
C GLY A 109 -18.24 -20.78 20.33
N VAL A 110 -18.10 -20.51 21.63
CA VAL A 110 -16.90 -20.78 22.42
C VAL A 110 -17.29 -21.62 23.63
N VAL A 111 -16.73 -22.82 23.72
CA VAL A 111 -16.99 -23.77 24.81
C VAL A 111 -15.72 -23.92 25.63
N GLY A 112 -15.79 -23.62 26.93
CA GLY A 112 -14.62 -23.49 27.81
C GLY A 112 -14.06 -22.07 27.80
N LEU A 113 -14.25 -21.34 28.89
CA LEU A 113 -13.95 -19.92 29.03
C LEU A 113 -12.75 -19.64 29.96
N SER A 114 -11.98 -20.67 30.30
CA SER A 114 -10.66 -20.46 30.91
C SER A 114 -9.64 -19.91 29.91
N VAL A 115 -9.37 -20.60 28.80
CA VAL A 115 -8.55 -20.08 27.70
C VAL A 115 -9.42 -19.38 26.66
N GLY A 116 -10.61 -19.95 26.38
CA GLY A 116 -11.53 -19.42 25.37
C GLY A 116 -12.03 -17.99 25.63
N HIS A 117 -11.95 -17.45 26.85
CA HIS A 117 -12.28 -16.04 27.08
C HIS A 117 -11.44 -15.09 26.22
N ALA A 118 -10.14 -15.42 26.02
CA ALA A 118 -9.22 -14.57 25.28
C ALA A 118 -9.57 -14.59 23.79
N ILE A 119 -9.97 -15.76 23.27
CA ILE A 119 -10.49 -15.92 21.92
C ILE A 119 -11.76 -15.09 21.74
N ALA A 120 -12.79 -15.32 22.58
CA ALA A 120 -14.06 -14.61 22.49
C ALA A 120 -13.88 -13.08 22.56
N HIS A 121 -13.04 -12.60 23.50
CA HIS A 121 -12.74 -11.19 23.63
C HIS A 121 -11.97 -10.64 22.42
N THR A 122 -11.03 -11.41 21.84
CA THR A 122 -10.26 -10.99 20.65
C THR A 122 -11.16 -10.88 19.42
N LEU A 123 -12.07 -11.85 19.22
CA LEU A 123 -13.08 -11.81 18.15
C LEU A 123 -13.96 -10.56 18.27
N ALA A 124 -14.44 -10.24 19.47
CA ALA A 124 -15.22 -9.03 19.74
C ALA A 124 -14.40 -7.74 19.50
N THR A 125 -13.14 -7.71 19.97
CA THR A 125 -12.22 -6.57 19.82
C THR A 125 -11.96 -6.25 18.34
N GLN A 126 -11.77 -7.25 17.50
CA GLN A 126 -11.53 -7.06 16.08
C GLN A 126 -12.82 -6.92 15.23
N GLY A 127 -13.99 -7.19 15.82
CA GLY A 127 -15.27 -7.12 15.12
C GLY A 127 -15.52 -8.31 14.18
N LEU A 128 -14.94 -9.47 14.48
CA LEU A 128 -14.91 -10.66 13.60
C LEU A 128 -16.19 -11.53 13.66
N CYS A 129 -17.20 -11.12 14.42
CA CYS A 129 -18.47 -11.83 14.52
C CYS A 129 -19.62 -10.84 14.80
N GLY A 130 -20.83 -11.28 14.50
CA GLY A 130 -22.09 -10.59 14.81
C GLY A 130 -22.83 -11.18 16.00
N GLU A 131 -22.44 -12.36 16.48
CA GLU A 131 -23.01 -13.03 17.66
C GLU A 131 -21.96 -13.95 18.29
N LEU A 132 -21.89 -13.95 19.62
CA LEU A 132 -21.09 -14.89 20.40
C LEU A 132 -21.99 -15.77 21.27
N ARG A 133 -21.72 -17.07 21.29
CA ARG A 133 -22.34 -18.01 22.25
C ARG A 133 -21.26 -18.59 23.14
N LEU A 134 -21.41 -18.45 24.45
CA LEU A 134 -20.41 -18.84 25.44
C LEU A 134 -20.98 -19.95 26.33
N ALA A 135 -20.23 -21.02 26.55
CA ALA A 135 -20.63 -22.12 27.43
C ALA A 135 -19.48 -22.54 28.36
N ASP A 136 -19.72 -22.46 29.67
CA ASP A 136 -18.79 -22.92 30.72
C ASP A 136 -19.58 -23.17 31.99
N PHE A 137 -19.29 -24.26 32.70
CA PHE A 137 -19.96 -24.62 33.95
C PHE A 137 -19.23 -24.15 35.22
N ASP A 138 -17.98 -23.73 35.09
CA ASP A 138 -17.15 -23.34 36.22
C ASP A 138 -17.37 -21.88 36.65
N ALA A 139 -17.12 -21.64 37.93
CA ALA A 139 -16.94 -20.30 38.47
C ALA A 139 -15.47 -19.84 38.39
N ILE A 140 -15.24 -18.53 38.50
CA ILE A 140 -13.90 -17.97 38.65
C ILE A 140 -13.34 -18.32 40.03
N ASP A 141 -12.16 -18.92 40.04
CA ASP A 141 -11.32 -19.09 41.22
C ASP A 141 -10.13 -18.11 41.20
N VAL A 142 -9.54 -17.86 42.37
CA VAL A 142 -8.31 -17.05 42.50
C VAL A 142 -7.17 -17.61 41.65
N SER A 143 -7.10 -18.93 41.51
CA SER A 143 -6.11 -19.62 40.66
C SER A 143 -6.26 -19.32 39.16
N ASN A 144 -7.39 -18.76 38.73
CA ASN A 144 -7.63 -18.38 37.34
C ASN A 144 -7.16 -16.95 37.02
N LEU A 145 -6.97 -16.11 38.04
CA LEU A 145 -6.59 -14.69 37.87
C LEU A 145 -5.19 -14.50 37.26
N ASN A 146 -4.41 -15.58 37.11
CA ASN A 146 -3.13 -15.55 36.40
C ASN A 146 -3.27 -15.43 34.87
N ARG A 147 -4.47 -15.67 34.32
CA ARG A 147 -4.69 -15.72 32.86
C ARG A 147 -6.06 -15.23 32.41
N VAL A 148 -7.09 -15.28 33.27
CA VAL A 148 -8.42 -14.77 32.97
C VAL A 148 -8.51 -13.31 33.46
N PRO A 149 -8.98 -12.35 32.65
CA PRO A 149 -9.11 -10.93 32.99
C PRO A 149 -10.35 -10.70 33.90
N ALA A 150 -10.32 -11.38 35.04
CA ALA A 150 -11.25 -11.28 36.14
C ALA A 150 -10.56 -10.60 37.33
N THR A 151 -11.34 -10.17 38.31
CA THR A 151 -10.85 -9.53 39.54
C THR A 151 -11.23 -10.35 40.77
N LEU A 152 -10.72 -9.98 41.95
CA LEU A 152 -11.17 -10.57 43.21
C LEU A 152 -12.69 -10.44 43.43
N LEU A 153 -13.34 -9.46 42.80
CA LEU A 153 -14.78 -9.23 42.87
C LEU A 153 -15.58 -10.22 42.02
N ASP A 154 -14.92 -10.90 41.08
CA ASP A 154 -15.54 -11.85 40.15
C ASP A 154 -15.45 -13.30 40.66
N VAL A 155 -14.74 -13.55 41.78
CA VAL A 155 -14.60 -14.90 42.36
C VAL A 155 -15.98 -15.46 42.73
N GLY A 156 -16.25 -16.69 42.31
CA GLY A 156 -17.56 -17.34 42.48
C GLY A 156 -18.59 -17.00 41.39
N VAL A 157 -18.29 -16.08 40.46
CA VAL A 157 -19.12 -15.81 39.29
C VAL A 157 -18.74 -16.77 38.16
N ASN A 158 -19.73 -17.28 37.41
CA ASN A 158 -19.50 -18.14 36.26
C ASN A 158 -18.54 -17.52 35.22
N LYS A 159 -17.60 -18.32 34.68
CA LYS A 159 -16.57 -17.85 33.73
C LYS A 159 -17.16 -17.26 32.46
N ALA A 160 -18.20 -17.87 31.90
CA ALA A 160 -18.87 -17.37 30.70
C ALA A 160 -19.61 -16.05 30.95
N VAL A 161 -20.20 -15.88 32.15
CA VAL A 161 -20.79 -14.60 32.59
C VAL A 161 -19.73 -13.51 32.68
N VAL A 162 -18.57 -13.77 33.27
CA VAL A 162 -17.49 -12.76 33.38
C VAL A 162 -16.96 -12.38 32.01
N CYS A 163 -16.76 -13.34 31.10
CA CYS A 163 -16.37 -13.07 29.72
C CYS A 163 -17.42 -12.20 28.99
N ALA A 164 -18.71 -12.55 29.09
CA ALA A 164 -19.79 -11.77 28.49
C ALA A 164 -19.83 -10.31 29.02
N ARG A 165 -19.59 -10.10 30.32
CA ARG A 165 -19.50 -8.75 30.90
C ARG A 165 -18.36 -7.94 30.31
N ARG A 166 -17.17 -8.54 30.15
CA ARG A 166 -16.02 -7.86 29.53
C ARG A 166 -16.28 -7.51 28.07
N ILE A 167 -16.92 -8.41 27.32
CA ILE A 167 -17.33 -8.14 25.94
C ILE A 167 -18.36 -7.01 25.88
N ALA A 168 -19.36 -7.00 26.76
CA ALA A 168 -20.37 -5.94 26.80
C ALA A 168 -19.79 -4.57 27.19
N GLU A 169 -18.79 -4.53 28.07
CA GLU A 169 -18.03 -3.31 28.41
C GLU A 169 -17.23 -2.75 27.21
N LEU A 170 -16.87 -3.61 26.25
CA LEU A 170 -16.14 -3.27 25.03
C LEU A 170 -17.06 -2.92 23.85
N ASP A 171 -18.11 -3.71 23.63
CA ASP A 171 -19.08 -3.54 22.55
C ASP A 171 -20.48 -3.88 23.08
N PRO A 172 -21.26 -2.88 23.52
CA PRO A 172 -22.57 -3.11 24.11
C PRO A 172 -23.62 -3.54 23.08
N TYR A 173 -23.29 -3.50 21.79
CA TYR A 173 -24.18 -3.87 20.69
C TYR A 173 -23.95 -5.29 20.18
N LEU A 174 -22.88 -5.97 20.60
CA LEU A 174 -22.61 -7.35 20.23
C LEU A 174 -23.49 -8.29 21.07
N PRO A 175 -24.39 -9.08 20.44
CA PRO A 175 -25.15 -10.12 21.14
C PRO A 175 -24.22 -11.21 21.69
N VAL A 176 -24.32 -11.45 22.99
CA VAL A 176 -23.60 -12.54 23.68
C VAL A 176 -24.60 -13.40 24.44
N LEU A 177 -24.71 -14.67 24.05
CA LEU A 177 -25.58 -15.67 24.69
C LEU A 177 -24.76 -16.56 25.61
N VAL A 178 -25.24 -16.81 26.83
CA VAL A 178 -24.47 -17.54 27.85
C VAL A 178 -25.22 -18.80 28.30
N THR A 179 -24.53 -19.95 28.25
CA THR A 179 -24.98 -21.23 28.81
C THR A 179 -24.12 -21.56 30.04
N GLN A 180 -24.68 -21.36 31.23
CA GLN A 180 -23.92 -21.45 32.51
C GLN A 180 -23.74 -22.88 33.02
N ASP A 181 -24.50 -23.85 32.52
CA ASP A 181 -24.41 -25.25 32.96
C ASP A 181 -23.44 -26.08 32.09
N GLY A 182 -22.69 -25.43 31.20
CA GLY A 182 -21.90 -26.10 30.17
C GLY A 182 -22.79 -26.75 29.09
N LEU A 183 -22.17 -27.58 28.23
CA LEU A 183 -22.88 -28.29 27.18
C LEU A 183 -23.08 -29.76 27.56
N THR A 184 -24.32 -30.22 27.39
CA THR A 184 -24.75 -31.60 27.63
C THR A 184 -25.35 -32.16 26.33
N PRO A 185 -25.61 -33.47 26.24
CA PRO A 185 -26.30 -34.05 25.09
C PRO A 185 -27.65 -33.37 24.78
N ASP A 186 -28.34 -32.86 25.80
CA ASP A 186 -29.64 -32.19 25.63
C ASP A 186 -29.51 -30.72 25.16
N THR A 187 -28.39 -30.04 25.45
CA THR A 187 -28.22 -28.60 25.16
C THR A 187 -27.33 -28.31 23.97
N VAL A 188 -26.46 -29.25 23.57
CA VAL A 188 -25.48 -29.07 22.50
C VAL A 188 -26.14 -28.73 21.15
N ASP A 189 -27.29 -29.34 20.85
CA ASP A 189 -27.97 -29.13 19.58
C ASP A 189 -28.51 -27.71 19.43
N GLY A 190 -29.10 -27.16 20.51
CA GLY A 190 -29.57 -25.78 20.53
C GLY A 190 -28.41 -24.77 20.52
N PHE A 191 -27.30 -25.09 21.19
CA PHE A 191 -26.11 -24.22 21.19
C PHE A 191 -25.49 -24.11 19.79
N LEU A 192 -25.44 -25.20 19.03
CA LEU A 192 -24.86 -25.25 17.69
C LEU A 192 -25.81 -24.81 16.57
N ASP A 193 -27.09 -24.55 16.87
CA ASP A 193 -28.07 -24.20 15.85
C ASP A 193 -27.72 -22.89 15.12
N GLY A 194 -27.49 -23.00 13.82
CA GLY A 194 -27.07 -21.89 12.96
C GLY A 194 -25.71 -21.29 13.30
N LEU A 195 -24.83 -22.01 13.99
CA LEU A 195 -23.45 -21.57 14.27
C LEU A 195 -22.58 -21.67 13.02
N ASP A 196 -21.72 -20.68 12.76
CA ASP A 196 -20.81 -20.70 11.62
C ASP A 196 -19.44 -21.30 11.98
N VAL A 197 -18.96 -21.06 13.21
CA VAL A 197 -17.68 -21.61 13.70
C VAL A 197 -17.79 -21.97 15.18
N LEU A 198 -17.29 -23.16 15.53
CA LEU A 198 -17.15 -23.60 16.92
C LEU A 198 -15.68 -23.49 17.36
N VAL A 199 -15.46 -22.90 18.54
CA VAL A 199 -14.19 -22.90 19.25
C VAL A 199 -14.34 -23.79 20.48
N GLU A 200 -13.50 -24.81 20.58
CA GLU A 200 -13.55 -25.83 21.61
C GLU A 200 -12.30 -25.75 22.49
N GLU A 201 -12.46 -25.32 23.74
CA GLU A 201 -11.41 -25.09 24.74
C GLU A 201 -11.75 -25.80 26.08
N CYS A 202 -12.39 -26.97 26.00
CA CYS A 202 -12.82 -27.76 27.15
C CYS A 202 -11.66 -28.59 27.73
N ASP A 203 -11.69 -28.83 29.05
CA ASP A 203 -10.72 -29.75 29.69
C ASP A 203 -11.20 -31.22 29.68
N SER A 204 -12.51 -31.47 29.66
CA SER A 204 -13.06 -32.83 29.70
C SER A 204 -13.08 -33.49 28.33
N LEU A 205 -12.54 -34.71 28.24
CA LEU A 205 -12.45 -35.46 26.98
C LEU A 205 -13.83 -35.80 26.39
N ASP A 206 -14.78 -36.11 27.26
CA ASP A 206 -16.20 -36.36 26.95
C ASP A 206 -16.86 -35.14 26.29
N ALA A 207 -16.70 -33.94 26.85
CA ALA A 207 -17.23 -32.72 26.25
C ALA A 207 -16.57 -32.42 24.90
N LYS A 208 -15.25 -32.61 24.77
CA LYS A 208 -14.53 -32.45 23.48
C LYS A 208 -15.15 -33.30 22.38
N VAL A 209 -15.42 -34.57 22.67
CA VAL A 209 -16.00 -35.51 21.71
C VAL A 209 -17.45 -35.14 21.41
N LEU A 210 -18.25 -34.84 22.44
CA LEU A 210 -19.67 -34.46 22.28
C LEU A 210 -19.83 -33.28 21.32
N VAL A 211 -19.13 -32.17 21.58
CA VAL A 211 -19.31 -30.94 20.78
C VAL A 211 -18.76 -31.10 19.37
N ARG A 212 -17.66 -31.83 19.18
CA ARG A 212 -17.08 -32.09 17.85
C ARG A 212 -17.93 -33.04 17.02
N ALA A 213 -18.49 -34.09 17.63
CA ALA A 213 -19.42 -35.00 16.96
C ALA A 213 -20.68 -34.24 16.49
N ALA A 214 -21.26 -33.41 17.35
CA ALA A 214 -22.43 -32.60 17.04
C ALA A 214 -22.14 -31.51 15.99
N ALA A 215 -20.93 -30.92 16.00
CA ALA A 215 -20.47 -29.97 14.99
C ALA A 215 -20.24 -30.65 13.64
N ARG A 216 -19.58 -31.82 13.62
CA ARG A 216 -19.37 -32.62 12.40
C ARG A 216 -20.69 -33.01 11.72
N ALA A 217 -21.68 -33.45 12.50
CA ALA A 217 -23.01 -33.78 11.98
C ALA A 217 -23.68 -32.58 11.26
N ARG A 218 -23.38 -31.35 11.71
CA ARG A 218 -23.88 -30.11 11.13
C ARG A 218 -22.96 -29.52 10.05
N GLY A 219 -21.73 -30.01 9.94
CA GLY A 219 -20.68 -29.47 9.07
C GLY A 219 -20.20 -28.10 9.54
N ILE A 220 -20.12 -27.92 10.86
CA ILE A 220 -19.59 -26.69 11.47
C ILE A 220 -18.09 -26.90 11.69
N PRO A 221 -17.21 -26.01 11.17
CA PRO A 221 -15.79 -26.10 11.44
C PRO A 221 -15.48 -25.91 12.93
N VAL A 222 -14.51 -26.67 13.44
CA VAL A 222 -14.06 -26.60 14.83
C VAL A 222 -12.62 -26.13 14.89
N LEU A 223 -12.36 -25.19 15.80
CA LEU A 223 -11.03 -24.66 16.11
C LEU A 223 -10.72 -24.93 17.59
N MET A 224 -9.46 -25.23 17.88
CA MET A 224 -8.94 -25.33 19.26
C MET A 224 -7.50 -24.82 19.29
N ALA A 225 -7.16 -24.04 20.30
CA ALA A 225 -5.78 -23.74 20.64
C ALA A 225 -5.39 -24.51 21.91
N THR A 226 -4.09 -24.68 22.13
CA THR A 226 -3.58 -25.13 23.44
C THR A 226 -2.56 -24.14 23.96
N SER A 227 -2.62 -23.88 25.27
CA SER A 227 -1.67 -23.03 25.99
C SER A 227 -0.40 -23.80 26.38
N SER A 228 0.15 -24.59 25.45
CA SER A 228 1.32 -25.44 25.67
C SER A 228 2.12 -25.57 24.37
N GLY A 229 2.90 -24.55 24.04
CA GLY A 229 3.71 -24.53 22.81
C GLY A 229 2.96 -24.05 21.55
N GLY A 230 1.84 -23.33 21.73
CA GLY A 230 1.17 -22.59 20.67
C GLY A 230 0.50 -23.44 19.58
N LEU A 231 0.07 -24.67 19.91
CA LEU A 231 -0.63 -25.54 18.98
C LEU A 231 -2.03 -25.00 18.66
N LEU A 232 -2.33 -24.85 17.36
CA LEU A 232 -3.65 -24.63 16.78
C LEU A 232 -4.09 -25.91 16.05
N ASP A 233 -5.32 -26.33 16.30
CA ASP A 233 -6.00 -27.48 15.71
C ASP A 233 -7.22 -26.98 14.92
N VAL A 234 -7.35 -27.42 13.66
CA VAL A 234 -8.37 -26.97 12.72
C VAL A 234 -9.08 -28.17 12.10
N GLU A 235 -10.38 -28.31 12.34
CA GLU A 235 -11.23 -29.33 11.72
C GLU A 235 -12.32 -28.68 10.86
N ARG A 236 -12.11 -28.64 9.55
CA ARG A 236 -13.05 -28.09 8.56
C ARG A 236 -14.15 -29.09 8.21
N PHE A 237 -15.06 -29.38 9.14
CA PHE A 237 -16.21 -30.25 8.86
C PHE A 237 -17.20 -29.66 7.83
N ASP A 238 -17.11 -28.36 7.55
CA ASP A 238 -17.83 -27.69 6.46
C ASP A 238 -17.36 -28.13 5.08
N THR A 239 -16.08 -28.50 4.92
CA THR A 239 -15.50 -28.94 3.65
C THR A 239 -15.25 -30.45 3.59
N ASP A 240 -15.02 -31.09 4.73
CA ASP A 240 -14.78 -32.53 4.84
C ASP A 240 -15.52 -33.10 6.07
N ARG A 241 -16.78 -33.50 5.85
CA ARG A 241 -17.68 -34.04 6.89
C ARG A 241 -17.28 -35.42 7.39
N ASP A 242 -16.52 -36.18 6.59
CA ASP A 242 -16.13 -37.55 6.92
C ASP A 242 -14.83 -37.61 7.74
N ARG A 243 -14.20 -36.45 7.99
CA ARG A 243 -13.00 -36.36 8.82
C ARG A 243 -13.21 -37.02 10.21
N PRO A 244 -12.29 -37.88 10.66
CA PRO A 244 -12.29 -38.40 12.03
C PRO A 244 -12.09 -37.28 13.05
N LEU A 245 -12.80 -37.36 14.18
CA LEU A 245 -12.67 -36.38 15.27
C LEU A 245 -11.23 -36.33 15.80
N LEU A 246 -10.76 -35.12 16.11
CA LEU A 246 -9.38 -34.87 16.56
C LEU A 246 -8.36 -35.53 15.62
N HIS A 247 -8.63 -35.49 14.31
CA HIS A 247 -7.79 -36.10 13.27
C HIS A 247 -7.51 -37.61 13.47
N GLY A 248 -8.37 -38.31 14.19
CA GLY A 248 -8.20 -39.74 14.49
C GLY A 248 -7.23 -40.05 15.64
N LEU A 249 -6.74 -39.03 16.37
CA LEU A 249 -5.79 -39.20 17.48
C LEU A 249 -6.36 -40.03 18.65
N LEU A 250 -7.70 -40.10 18.75
CA LEU A 250 -8.41 -40.88 19.75
C LEU A 250 -8.45 -42.39 19.44
N GLY A 251 -8.28 -42.80 18.18
CA GLY A 251 -8.51 -44.19 17.76
C GLY A 251 -9.94 -44.64 18.09
N ASP A 252 -10.11 -45.87 18.57
CA ASP A 252 -11.41 -46.49 18.86
C ASP A 252 -12.30 -45.71 19.86
N LEU A 253 -11.71 -44.82 20.66
CA LEU A 253 -12.46 -43.98 21.62
C LEU A 253 -13.29 -42.89 20.93
N ALA A 254 -13.00 -42.55 19.67
CA ALA A 254 -13.79 -41.57 18.92
C ALA A 254 -15.21 -42.06 18.61
N GLU A 255 -15.43 -43.38 18.65
CA GLU A 255 -16.72 -44.03 18.38
C GLU A 255 -17.53 -44.31 19.67
N MET A 256 -16.96 -44.00 20.84
CA MET A 256 -17.68 -44.10 22.11
C MET A 256 -18.59 -42.89 22.31
N ASP A 257 -19.74 -43.13 22.93
CA ASP A 257 -20.60 -42.02 23.37
C ASP A 257 -19.99 -41.25 24.55
N ALA A 258 -20.52 -40.06 24.80
CA ALA A 258 -20.00 -39.16 25.83
C ALA A 258 -20.07 -39.77 27.24
N ASP A 259 -21.10 -40.56 27.55
CA ASP A 259 -21.28 -41.19 28.85
C ASP A 259 -20.24 -42.29 29.11
N ALA A 260 -19.96 -43.12 28.11
CA ALA A 260 -18.92 -44.14 28.18
C ALA A 260 -17.53 -43.52 28.29
N LEU A 261 -17.27 -42.39 27.63
CA LEU A 261 -16.03 -41.61 27.79
C LEU A 261 -15.92 -40.97 29.18
N ALA A 262 -17.03 -40.45 29.72
CA ALA A 262 -17.07 -39.86 31.05
C ALA A 262 -16.66 -40.89 32.13
N GLY A 263 -17.12 -42.14 32.00
CA GLY A 263 -16.84 -43.24 32.91
C GLY A 263 -15.40 -43.80 32.91
N LEU A 264 -14.54 -43.40 31.96
CA LEU A 264 -13.15 -43.87 31.90
C LEU A 264 -12.31 -43.37 33.09
N SER A 265 -11.39 -44.21 33.57
CA SER A 265 -10.43 -43.82 34.62
C SER A 265 -9.39 -42.83 34.11
N ALA A 266 -8.75 -42.08 35.01
CA ALA A 266 -7.66 -41.17 34.66
C ALA A 266 -6.51 -41.87 33.91
N LYS A 267 -6.20 -43.11 34.28
CA LYS A 267 -5.16 -43.94 33.62
C LYS A 267 -5.49 -44.23 32.15
N GLU A 268 -6.78 -44.32 31.81
CA GLU A 268 -7.26 -44.54 30.44
C GLU A 268 -7.32 -43.23 29.63
N LYS A 269 -7.66 -42.11 30.27
CA LYS A 269 -7.77 -40.78 29.63
C LYS A 269 -6.42 -40.13 29.35
N VAL A 270 -5.46 -40.21 30.27
CA VAL A 270 -4.17 -39.46 30.21
C VAL A 270 -3.38 -39.71 28.90
N PRO A 271 -3.16 -40.96 28.44
CA PRO A 271 -2.41 -41.19 27.20
C PRO A 271 -3.04 -40.55 25.96
N ARG A 272 -4.36 -40.30 25.98
CA ARG A 272 -5.11 -39.73 24.87
C ARG A 272 -5.04 -38.21 24.88
N VAL A 273 -5.20 -37.62 26.06
CA VAL A 273 -4.97 -36.18 26.26
C VAL A 273 -3.55 -35.80 25.83
N LEU A 274 -2.53 -36.60 26.20
CA LEU A 274 -1.14 -36.39 25.78
C LEU A 274 -0.94 -36.41 24.26
N ARG A 275 -1.77 -37.16 23.49
CA ARG A 275 -1.72 -37.15 22.02
C ARG A 275 -2.42 -35.92 21.43
N ILE A 276 -3.53 -35.49 22.02
CA ILE A 276 -4.28 -34.29 21.61
C ILE A 276 -3.37 -33.08 21.69
N ILE A 277 -2.69 -32.90 22.83
CA ILE A 277 -1.78 -31.76 23.06
C ILE A 277 -0.39 -31.92 22.41
N ASP A 278 -0.15 -33.02 21.69
CA ASP A 278 1.15 -33.37 21.10
C ASP A 278 2.32 -33.28 22.11
N ALA A 279 2.25 -34.10 23.17
CA ALA A 279 3.20 -34.10 24.28
C ALA A 279 4.67 -34.25 23.84
N SER A 280 4.93 -34.99 22.76
CA SER A 280 6.27 -35.19 22.19
C SER A 280 6.89 -33.91 21.61
N GLY A 281 6.05 -32.98 21.17
CA GLY A 281 6.49 -31.71 20.59
C GLY A 281 6.32 -30.53 21.54
N LEU A 282 6.15 -30.77 22.85
CA LEU A 282 6.07 -29.70 23.83
C LEU A 282 7.44 -29.06 24.10
N PRO A 283 7.48 -27.75 24.44
CA PRO A 283 8.70 -27.12 24.91
C PRO A 283 9.26 -27.85 26.14
N ALA A 284 10.59 -27.92 26.25
CA ALA A 284 11.28 -28.71 27.27
C ALA A 284 10.83 -28.39 28.71
N ARG A 285 10.58 -27.11 29.02
CA ARG A 285 10.08 -26.67 30.33
C ARG A 285 8.68 -27.21 30.62
N MET A 286 7.78 -27.11 29.65
CA MET A 286 6.42 -27.62 29.79
C MET A 286 6.44 -29.15 29.96
N ALA A 287 7.17 -29.87 29.09
CA ALA A 287 7.30 -31.31 29.15
C ALA A 287 7.83 -31.79 30.53
N ALA A 288 8.82 -31.10 31.09
CA ALA A 288 9.33 -31.38 32.43
C ALA A 288 8.27 -31.12 33.52
N SER A 289 7.49 -30.04 33.42
CA SER A 289 6.41 -29.76 34.37
C SER A 289 5.32 -30.84 34.37
N LEU A 290 5.07 -31.52 33.25
CA LEU A 290 4.04 -32.56 33.20
C LEU A 290 4.35 -33.75 34.09
N LEU A 291 5.64 -34.05 34.29
CA LEU A 291 6.08 -35.14 35.16
C LEU A 291 5.84 -34.83 36.64
N GLU A 292 5.65 -33.55 36.99
CA GLU A 292 5.48 -33.05 38.35
C GLU A 292 4.00 -32.81 38.73
N VAL A 293 3.06 -33.00 37.79
CA VAL A 293 1.62 -32.83 38.05
C VAL A 293 1.11 -33.92 38.98
N GLY A 294 0.37 -33.51 40.01
CA GLY A 294 -0.12 -34.38 41.09
C GLY A 294 0.93 -34.70 42.16
N THR A 295 2.17 -34.23 42.01
CA THR A 295 3.25 -34.40 43.00
C THR A 295 3.68 -33.05 43.58
N THR A 296 4.46 -32.25 42.84
CA THR A 296 4.91 -30.91 43.25
C THR A 296 4.12 -29.79 42.58
N LEU A 297 3.36 -30.10 41.52
CA LEU A 297 2.42 -29.20 40.84
C LEU A 297 0.98 -29.71 40.98
N THR A 298 0.05 -28.82 41.30
CA THR A 298 -1.38 -29.19 41.42
C THR A 298 -2.00 -29.55 40.06
N THR A 299 -1.66 -28.80 39.01
CA THR A 299 -2.21 -28.96 37.67
C THR A 299 -1.23 -28.43 36.62
N TRP A 300 -1.61 -28.54 35.35
CA TRP A 300 -0.87 -28.05 34.18
C TRP A 300 -0.57 -26.55 34.30
N PRO A 301 0.70 -26.14 34.21
CA PRO A 301 1.05 -24.72 34.19
C PRO A 301 0.47 -24.03 32.95
N GLN A 302 -0.04 -22.82 33.11
CA GLN A 302 -0.55 -22.01 32.00
C GLN A 302 -0.06 -20.57 32.13
N LEU A 303 0.39 -20.01 31.01
CA LEU A 303 0.84 -18.63 30.91
C LEU A 303 -0.17 -17.80 30.12
N ALA A 304 -0.48 -16.59 30.60
CA ALA A 304 -1.36 -15.66 29.90
C ALA A 304 -0.85 -15.30 28.49
N SER A 305 0.48 -15.24 28.29
CA SER A 305 1.08 -14.98 26.97
C SER A 305 0.78 -16.09 25.96
N GLU A 306 0.78 -17.36 26.37
CA GLU A 306 0.45 -18.48 25.49
C GLU A 306 -1.05 -18.50 25.15
N VAL A 307 -1.90 -18.15 26.12
CA VAL A 307 -3.33 -17.93 25.89
C VAL A 307 -3.56 -16.82 24.85
N ALA A 308 -2.82 -15.72 24.91
CA ALA A 308 -2.90 -14.63 23.95
C ALA A 308 -2.46 -15.04 22.53
N VAL A 309 -1.40 -15.84 22.40
CA VAL A 309 -0.94 -16.40 21.12
C VAL A 309 -1.98 -17.34 20.52
N GLY A 310 -2.60 -18.19 21.35
CA GLY A 310 -3.71 -19.05 20.95
C GLY A 310 -4.90 -18.24 20.43
N ALA A 311 -5.27 -17.17 21.16
CA ALA A 311 -6.34 -16.26 20.76
C ALA A 311 -6.09 -15.59 19.40
N ALA A 312 -4.87 -15.10 19.17
CA ALA A 312 -4.48 -14.52 17.88
C ALA A 312 -4.57 -15.55 16.74
N SER A 313 -4.13 -16.79 16.99
CA SER A 313 -4.14 -17.87 16.00
C SER A 313 -5.57 -18.30 15.61
N VAL A 314 -6.46 -18.42 16.60
CA VAL A 314 -7.88 -18.76 16.36
C VAL A 314 -8.61 -17.60 15.69
N ALA A 315 -8.35 -16.35 16.06
CA ALA A 315 -8.96 -15.18 15.41
C ALA A 315 -8.63 -15.11 13.91
N GLU A 316 -7.37 -15.39 13.54
CA GLU A 316 -6.96 -15.49 12.13
C GLU A 316 -7.67 -16.65 11.41
N ALA A 317 -7.84 -17.80 12.06
CA ALA A 317 -8.56 -18.92 11.48
C ALA A 317 -10.06 -18.61 11.27
N VAL A 318 -10.73 -17.95 12.23
CA VAL A 318 -12.11 -17.47 12.08
C VAL A 318 -12.21 -16.48 10.93
N ARG A 319 -11.27 -15.53 10.82
CA ARG A 319 -11.21 -14.57 9.71
C ARG A 319 -11.15 -15.28 8.36
N ARG A 320 -10.23 -16.24 8.21
CA ARG A 320 -10.07 -17.00 6.96
C ARG A 320 -11.32 -17.79 6.60
N ILE A 321 -11.94 -18.47 7.56
CA ILE A 321 -13.17 -19.22 7.34
C ILE A 321 -14.29 -18.28 6.89
N GLY A 322 -14.48 -17.16 7.60
CA GLY A 322 -15.51 -16.17 7.31
C GLY A 322 -15.40 -15.50 5.95
N LEU A 323 -14.16 -15.24 5.50
CA LEU A 323 -13.87 -14.62 4.20
C LEU A 323 -13.75 -15.64 3.06
N GLY A 324 -13.85 -16.94 3.33
CA GLY A 324 -13.63 -17.99 2.34
C GLY A 324 -12.18 -18.10 1.87
N GLU A 325 -11.22 -17.62 2.67
CA GLU A 325 -9.80 -17.74 2.38
C GLU A 325 -9.29 -19.18 2.61
N PRO A 326 -8.19 -19.58 1.95
CA PRO A 326 -7.61 -20.91 2.15
C PRO A 326 -7.21 -21.20 3.60
N LEU A 327 -7.81 -22.25 4.18
CA LEU A 327 -7.44 -22.83 5.46
C LEU A 327 -7.81 -24.32 5.47
N ALA A 328 -6.81 -25.19 5.40
CA ALA A 328 -7.01 -26.64 5.44
C ALA A 328 -7.19 -27.15 6.88
N SER A 329 -7.85 -28.31 7.03
CA SER A 329 -7.83 -29.05 8.29
C SER A 329 -6.42 -29.53 8.64
N GLY A 330 -6.05 -29.50 9.91
CA GLY A 330 -4.77 -29.98 10.40
C GLY A 330 -4.31 -29.24 11.66
N ARG A 331 -3.02 -29.39 11.98
CA ARG A 331 -2.39 -28.78 13.16
C ARG A 331 -1.17 -27.96 12.79
N VAL A 332 -0.99 -26.82 13.45
CA VAL A 332 0.18 -25.94 13.31
C VAL A 332 0.61 -25.40 14.68
N LYS A 333 1.89 -25.06 14.85
CA LYS A 333 2.41 -24.48 16.10
C LYS A 333 2.96 -23.07 15.88
N VAL A 334 2.59 -22.16 16.78
CA VAL A 334 3.16 -20.82 16.91
C VAL A 334 4.04 -20.79 18.17
N ASP A 335 5.24 -21.35 18.06
CA ASP A 335 6.21 -21.45 19.17
C ASP A 335 7.01 -20.14 19.31
N VAL A 336 6.51 -19.22 20.14
CA VAL A 336 7.15 -17.90 20.36
C VAL A 336 8.58 -18.02 20.88
N PRO A 337 8.90 -18.83 21.91
CA PRO A 337 10.29 -19.07 22.32
C PRO A 337 11.22 -19.46 21.16
N ALA A 338 10.83 -20.44 20.34
CA ALA A 338 11.65 -20.88 19.21
C ALA A 338 11.82 -19.81 18.11
N LEU A 339 10.84 -18.91 17.95
CA LEU A 339 10.96 -17.75 17.06
C LEU A 339 11.96 -16.71 17.60
N LEU A 340 12.00 -16.49 18.92
CA LEU A 340 12.91 -15.52 19.53
C LEU A 340 14.39 -15.96 19.50
N ASP A 341 14.66 -17.26 19.42
CA ASP A 341 16.02 -17.78 19.18
C ASP A 341 16.59 -17.39 17.79
N GLN A 342 15.72 -16.91 16.89
CA GLN A 342 16.07 -16.50 15.53
C GLN A 342 16.36 -14.99 15.41
N VAL A 343 16.31 -14.22 16.51
CA VAL A 343 16.66 -12.79 16.48
C VAL A 343 18.09 -12.60 15.95
N ARG A 344 18.25 -11.67 15.00
CA ARG A 344 19.52 -11.29 14.38
C ARG A 344 19.63 -9.76 14.33
N GLU A 345 20.86 -9.25 14.29
CA GLU A 345 21.10 -7.84 13.99
C GLU A 345 20.51 -7.51 12.61
N PRO A 346 19.71 -6.43 12.48
CA PRO A 346 19.26 -5.97 11.17
C PRO A 346 20.47 -5.76 10.26
N GLY A 347 20.41 -6.29 9.04
CA GLY A 347 21.44 -5.98 8.04
C GLY A 347 21.53 -4.47 7.89
N ARG A 348 22.74 -3.90 7.97
CA ARG A 348 22.97 -2.49 7.63
C ARG A 348 22.58 -2.30 6.16
N SER A 349 21.37 -1.84 5.91
CA SER A 349 20.96 -1.35 4.59
C SER A 349 21.86 -0.17 4.26
N GLY A 350 22.63 -0.29 3.19
CA GLY A 350 23.63 0.69 2.79
C GLY A 350 24.91 0.58 3.61
N ALA A 351 25.87 -0.19 3.10
CA ALA A 351 27.24 0.29 3.23
C ALA A 351 27.22 1.76 2.77
N ALA A 352 27.76 2.66 3.60
CA ALA A 352 28.25 3.94 3.10
C ALA A 352 29.31 3.57 2.04
N VAL A 353 28.85 3.31 0.81
CA VAL A 353 29.72 3.17 -0.34
C VAL A 353 30.35 4.54 -0.45
N GLY A 354 31.67 4.56 -0.23
CA GLY A 354 32.45 5.76 -0.10
C GLY A 354 32.04 6.77 -1.16
N SER A 355 31.95 8.03 -0.74
CA SER A 355 31.82 9.17 -1.63
C SER A 355 32.84 9.04 -2.75
N ASP A 356 32.42 8.49 -3.89
CA ASP A 356 33.18 8.63 -5.11
C ASP A 356 33.01 10.11 -5.49
N GLU A 357 33.86 10.95 -4.90
CA GLU A 357 33.95 12.40 -5.13
C GLU A 357 34.26 12.73 -6.61
N ARG A 358 34.45 11.71 -7.45
CA ARG A 358 34.61 11.84 -8.89
C ARG A 358 33.26 12.07 -9.57
N ALA A 359 32.82 13.32 -9.56
CA ALA A 359 32.48 14.10 -10.76
C ALA A 359 31.75 15.41 -10.41
N TYR A 360 32.23 16.14 -9.40
CA TYR A 360 31.83 17.54 -9.26
C TYR A 360 32.68 18.43 -10.18
N GLY A 361 32.03 19.14 -11.08
CA GLY A 361 32.49 20.47 -11.51
C GLY A 361 33.43 20.59 -12.71
N GLN A 362 33.94 19.51 -13.31
CA GLN A 362 34.63 19.67 -14.60
C GLN A 362 33.60 19.66 -15.74
N ALA A 363 33.42 20.82 -16.38
CA ALA A 363 32.86 20.84 -17.72
C ALA A 363 33.62 19.80 -18.55
N PRO A 364 32.94 18.87 -19.24
CA PRO A 364 33.63 17.88 -20.05
C PRO A 364 34.63 18.59 -20.94
N ALA A 365 35.87 18.12 -20.98
CA ALA A 365 36.86 18.65 -21.89
C ALA A 365 36.23 18.69 -23.29
N VAL A 366 36.24 19.87 -23.92
CA VAL A 366 35.80 20.01 -25.30
C VAL A 366 36.59 18.98 -26.12
N PRO A 367 35.93 18.01 -26.80
CA PRO A 367 36.66 16.97 -27.50
C PRO A 367 37.65 17.62 -28.48
N ALA A 368 38.93 17.30 -28.31
CA ALA A 368 39.95 17.62 -29.30
C ALA A 368 39.83 16.54 -30.40
N GLY A 369 39.51 16.95 -31.63
CA GLY A 369 39.26 16.02 -32.72
C GLY A 369 38.61 16.69 -33.92
N GLU A 370 38.24 15.88 -34.92
CA GLU A 370 37.50 16.34 -36.09
C GLU A 370 36.14 16.96 -35.71
N VAL A 371 35.61 17.86 -36.55
CA VAL A 371 34.33 18.54 -36.27
C VAL A 371 33.20 17.54 -36.04
N ILE A 372 33.12 16.49 -36.87
CA ILE A 372 32.10 15.44 -36.77
C ILE A 372 32.09 14.74 -35.40
N ASP A 373 33.25 14.63 -34.77
CA ASP A 373 33.45 13.98 -33.49
C ASP A 373 32.91 14.82 -32.33
N VAL A 374 33.11 16.13 -32.40
CA VAL A 374 32.53 17.10 -31.45
C VAL A 374 31.00 17.13 -31.58
N VAL A 375 30.51 17.11 -32.81
CA VAL A 375 29.07 17.09 -33.13
C VAL A 375 28.40 15.83 -32.58
N ALA A 376 29.00 14.65 -32.78
CA ALA A 376 28.50 13.38 -32.25
C ALA A 376 28.47 13.37 -30.70
N ALA A 377 29.52 13.89 -30.06
CA ALA A 377 29.59 13.97 -28.60
C ALA A 377 28.54 14.93 -28.02
N ALA A 378 28.25 16.04 -28.71
CA ALA A 378 27.19 16.96 -28.31
C ALA A 378 25.80 16.33 -28.43
N ALA A 379 25.53 15.62 -29.54
CA ALA A 379 24.28 14.90 -29.75
C ALA A 379 23.99 13.91 -28.61
N GLN A 380 24.99 13.13 -28.17
CA GLN A 380 24.87 12.16 -27.08
C GLN A 380 24.56 12.78 -25.70
N ARG A 381 24.75 14.09 -25.51
CA ARG A 381 24.44 14.79 -24.25
C ARG A 381 23.01 15.27 -24.12
N ALA A 382 22.22 15.15 -25.19
CA ALA A 382 20.82 15.52 -25.19
C ALA A 382 20.04 14.83 -24.04
N PRO A 383 18.97 15.47 -23.54
CA PRO A 383 18.07 14.84 -22.58
C PRO A 383 17.25 13.73 -23.24
N SER A 384 16.87 12.73 -22.46
CA SER A 384 15.93 11.67 -22.83
C SER A 384 15.13 11.22 -21.62
N GLY A 385 13.93 10.69 -21.83
CA GLY A 385 13.10 10.11 -20.76
C GLY A 385 13.84 8.99 -20.05
N GLY A 386 13.81 8.94 -18.72
CA GLY A 386 14.57 7.96 -17.94
C GLY A 386 16.09 7.96 -18.17
N ASN A 387 16.64 8.95 -18.91
CA ASN A 387 18.00 8.91 -19.45
C ASN A 387 18.29 7.63 -20.26
N THR A 388 17.29 7.12 -21.00
CA THR A 388 17.41 5.89 -21.81
C THR A 388 18.39 6.05 -22.98
N GLN A 389 18.55 7.30 -23.47
CA GLN A 389 19.38 7.65 -24.63
C GLN A 389 18.97 6.83 -25.86
N PRO A 390 17.75 7.04 -26.39
CA PRO A 390 17.08 6.15 -27.36
C PRO A 390 17.61 6.32 -28.78
N TRP A 391 18.93 6.40 -28.94
CA TRP A 391 19.56 6.69 -30.20
C TRP A 391 20.82 5.86 -30.45
N ILE A 392 21.00 5.52 -31.72
CA ILE A 392 22.24 5.01 -32.30
C ILE A 392 22.83 6.14 -33.16
N VAL A 393 24.12 6.43 -32.98
CA VAL A 393 24.80 7.54 -33.66
C VAL A 393 25.88 6.98 -34.57
N GLU A 394 25.70 7.15 -35.88
CA GLU A 394 26.59 6.63 -36.91
C GLU A 394 27.26 7.76 -37.70
N LYS A 395 28.47 7.51 -38.16
CA LYS A 395 29.24 8.44 -39.02
C LYS A 395 29.51 7.77 -40.36
N PRO A 396 28.53 7.75 -41.28
CA PRO A 396 28.65 7.02 -42.53
C PRO A 396 29.75 7.59 -43.44
N GLY A 397 30.42 6.69 -44.18
CA GLY A 397 31.44 7.03 -45.17
C GLY A 397 32.88 6.98 -44.66
N ALA A 398 33.83 7.07 -45.59
CA ALA A 398 35.26 7.14 -45.29
C ALA A 398 35.64 8.56 -44.81
N PRO A 399 36.62 8.71 -43.90
CA PRO A 399 37.11 10.02 -43.48
C PRO A 399 37.63 10.87 -44.66
N PRO A 400 37.44 12.21 -44.65
CA PRO A 400 36.72 12.99 -43.64
C PRO A 400 35.20 12.84 -43.76
N GLN A 401 34.53 12.62 -42.63
CA GLN A 401 33.08 12.42 -42.58
C GLN A 401 32.35 13.77 -42.50
N HIS A 402 31.39 13.98 -43.40
CA HIS A 402 30.58 15.19 -43.46
C HIS A 402 29.12 14.96 -43.03
N ARG A 403 28.79 13.76 -42.57
CA ARG A 403 27.42 13.39 -42.20
C ARG A 403 27.41 12.58 -40.91
N LEU A 404 26.46 12.92 -40.03
CA LEU A 404 26.13 12.18 -38.82
C LEU A 404 24.69 11.66 -38.96
N ASP A 405 24.48 10.36 -38.84
CA ASP A 405 23.14 9.77 -38.79
C ASP A 405 22.79 9.45 -37.33
N ILE A 406 21.60 9.87 -36.89
CA ILE A 406 21.06 9.61 -35.56
C ILE A 406 19.77 8.82 -35.75
N HIS A 407 19.79 7.55 -35.39
CA HIS A 407 18.65 6.63 -35.53
C HIS A 407 17.97 6.44 -34.18
N LEU A 408 16.64 6.45 -34.16
CA LEU A 408 15.87 6.03 -33.00
C LEU A 408 16.04 4.53 -32.81
N ASP A 409 16.44 4.12 -31.61
CA ASP A 409 16.60 2.72 -31.23
C ASP A 409 15.33 2.23 -30.50
N PRO A 410 14.50 1.36 -31.13
CA PRO A 410 13.25 0.90 -30.52
C PRO A 410 13.48 0.01 -29.28
N ASP A 411 14.67 -0.55 -29.09
CA ASP A 411 15.00 -1.37 -27.91
C ASP A 411 15.27 -0.50 -26.66
N LEU A 412 15.46 0.81 -26.83
CA LEU A 412 15.78 1.76 -25.77
C LEU A 412 14.60 2.66 -25.39
N THR A 413 13.44 2.06 -25.20
CA THR A 413 12.17 2.75 -24.91
C THR A 413 11.65 2.48 -23.49
N SER A 414 10.53 3.11 -23.11
CA SER A 414 9.75 2.82 -21.91
C SER A 414 8.26 2.73 -22.25
N ALA A 415 7.42 2.16 -21.39
CA ALA A 415 5.99 2.03 -21.68
C ALA A 415 5.25 3.38 -21.72
N MET A 416 5.82 4.43 -21.11
CA MET A 416 5.28 5.78 -21.27
C MET A 416 5.64 6.40 -22.62
N ASP A 417 6.63 5.87 -23.34
CA ASP A 417 7.02 6.32 -24.68
C ASP A 417 6.13 5.69 -25.77
N VAL A 418 4.85 6.04 -25.69
CA VAL A 418 3.80 5.50 -26.56
C VAL A 418 4.10 5.87 -28.02
N GLY A 419 4.19 4.85 -28.87
CA GLY A 419 4.49 5.00 -30.28
C GLY A 419 5.86 5.63 -30.56
N PHE A 420 6.82 5.56 -29.64
CA PHE A 420 8.16 6.16 -29.74
C PHE A 420 8.20 7.69 -29.82
N ARG A 421 7.11 8.38 -29.44
CA ARG A 421 6.97 9.83 -29.57
C ARG A 421 7.91 10.60 -28.64
N GLY A 422 8.11 10.12 -27.42
CA GLY A 422 9.09 10.68 -26.48
C GLY A 422 10.53 10.41 -26.92
N SER A 423 10.80 9.24 -27.51
CA SER A 423 12.09 8.95 -28.12
C SER A 423 12.37 9.84 -29.33
N ALA A 424 11.36 10.16 -30.15
CA ALA A 424 11.48 11.11 -31.24
C ALA A 424 11.82 12.53 -30.74
N VAL A 425 11.19 13.00 -29.66
CA VAL A 425 11.55 14.26 -28.98
C VAL A 425 13.03 14.23 -28.55
N ALA A 426 13.50 13.11 -28.02
CA ALA A 426 14.90 12.95 -27.60
C ALA A 426 15.89 13.00 -28.78
N VAL A 427 15.58 12.33 -29.89
CA VAL A 427 16.36 12.42 -31.15
C VAL A 427 16.38 13.86 -31.67
N GLY A 428 15.26 14.56 -31.61
CA GLY A 428 15.15 15.98 -31.92
C GLY A 428 16.15 16.85 -31.15
N ALA A 429 16.16 16.70 -29.81
CA ALA A 429 17.10 17.39 -28.94
C ALA A 429 18.56 17.05 -29.28
N ALA A 430 18.86 15.79 -29.63
CA ALA A 430 20.20 15.38 -30.08
C ALA A 430 20.63 16.10 -31.37
N THR A 431 19.73 16.25 -32.34
CA THR A 431 20.03 17.01 -33.57
C THR A 431 20.22 18.51 -33.34
N PHE A 432 19.51 19.11 -32.37
CA PHE A 432 19.74 20.50 -31.97
C PHE A 432 21.14 20.68 -31.39
N ASN A 433 21.54 19.78 -30.48
CA ASN A 433 22.89 19.81 -29.91
C ASN A 433 23.98 19.61 -30.97
N ALA A 434 23.72 18.75 -31.97
CA ALA A 434 24.60 18.58 -33.12
C ALA A 434 24.77 19.88 -33.93
N ARG A 435 23.67 20.58 -34.24
CA ARG A 435 23.70 21.87 -34.97
C ARG A 435 24.46 22.94 -34.19
N VAL A 436 24.21 23.07 -32.88
CA VAL A 436 24.90 24.02 -32.00
C VAL A 436 26.41 23.75 -31.98
N ALA A 437 26.80 22.48 -31.86
CA ALA A 437 28.21 22.09 -31.88
C ALA A 437 28.90 22.35 -33.23
N ALA A 438 28.22 22.09 -34.35
CA ALA A 438 28.74 22.38 -35.68
C ALA A 438 28.97 23.89 -35.87
N ALA A 439 27.98 24.71 -35.51
CA ALA A 439 28.05 26.16 -35.60
C ALA A 439 29.20 26.74 -34.75
N ALA A 440 29.39 26.23 -33.53
CA ALA A 440 30.51 26.62 -32.67
C ALA A 440 31.90 26.25 -33.22
N ARG A 441 31.96 25.38 -34.23
CA ARG A 441 33.18 25.04 -34.98
C ARG A 441 33.27 25.75 -36.33
N GLY A 442 32.38 26.71 -36.59
CA GLY A 442 32.36 27.48 -37.83
C GLY A 442 31.82 26.71 -39.04
N VAL A 443 31.03 25.66 -38.81
CA VAL A 443 30.46 24.83 -39.88
C VAL A 443 28.93 24.88 -39.79
N GLY A 444 28.25 25.19 -40.89
CA GLY A 444 26.80 25.08 -40.96
C GLY A 444 26.35 23.62 -41.01
N ALA A 445 25.17 23.34 -40.46
CA ALA A 445 24.61 22.00 -40.41
C ALA A 445 23.14 22.00 -40.82
N ARG A 446 22.79 21.10 -41.75
CA ARG A 446 21.41 20.84 -42.18
C ARG A 446 20.93 19.53 -41.56
N VAL A 447 19.69 19.50 -41.08
CA VAL A 447 19.06 18.31 -40.51
C VAL A 447 17.88 17.89 -41.37
N ASP A 448 17.89 16.65 -41.85
CA ASP A 448 16.78 16.05 -42.57
C ASP A 448 16.25 14.83 -41.79
N PHE A 449 15.02 14.95 -41.28
CA PHE A 449 14.31 13.85 -40.61
C PHE A 449 13.61 12.95 -41.63
N ARG A 450 13.67 11.64 -41.41
CA ARG A 450 13.00 10.63 -42.24
C ARG A 450 12.33 9.61 -41.35
N LEU A 451 11.10 9.25 -41.69
CA LEU A 451 10.48 8.04 -41.16
C LEU A 451 11.24 6.84 -41.73
N GLY A 452 11.56 5.87 -40.87
CA GLY A 452 12.24 4.66 -41.30
C GLY A 452 11.33 3.43 -41.22
N ASP A 453 11.95 2.27 -41.02
CA ASP A 453 11.31 0.97 -40.94
C ASP A 453 11.22 0.47 -39.48
N GLU A 454 10.92 -0.82 -39.29
CA GLU A 454 10.86 -1.43 -37.95
C GLU A 454 12.19 -1.40 -37.20
N ARG A 455 13.33 -1.33 -37.92
CA ARG A 455 14.66 -1.28 -37.30
C ARG A 455 14.97 0.12 -36.79
N PHE A 456 14.63 1.14 -37.58
CA PHE A 456 14.86 2.54 -37.21
C PHE A 456 13.59 3.37 -37.47
N PRO A 457 12.60 3.40 -36.54
CA PRO A 457 11.31 4.07 -36.76
C PRO A 457 11.43 5.55 -37.18
N LEU A 458 12.49 6.21 -36.72
CA LEU A 458 12.87 7.57 -37.08
C LEU A 458 14.39 7.64 -37.29
N SER A 459 14.83 8.37 -38.30
CA SER A 459 16.24 8.69 -38.53
C SER A 459 16.42 10.17 -38.84
N ALA A 460 17.50 10.76 -38.35
CA ALA A 460 17.90 12.13 -38.65
C ALA A 460 19.30 12.14 -39.28
N ALA A 461 19.43 12.74 -40.46
CA ALA A 461 20.72 12.98 -41.10
C ALA A 461 21.16 14.42 -40.83
N VAL A 462 22.30 14.60 -40.17
CA VAL A 462 22.95 15.90 -39.96
C VAL A 462 24.11 16.03 -40.95
N THR A 463 23.95 16.86 -41.98
CA THR A 463 24.97 17.11 -43.00
C THR A 463 25.72 18.41 -42.71
N LEU A 464 27.05 18.33 -42.64
CA LEU A 464 27.96 19.41 -42.28
C LEU A 464 28.54 20.09 -43.52
N GLY A 465 28.62 21.41 -43.50
CA GLY A 465 29.24 22.22 -44.57
C GLY A 465 28.30 22.58 -45.73
N ASP A 466 27.02 22.21 -45.62
CA ASP A 466 25.99 22.52 -46.62
C ASP A 466 25.47 23.97 -46.53
N SER A 467 25.86 24.72 -45.48
CA SER A 467 25.46 26.10 -45.27
C SER A 467 26.52 26.89 -44.50
N GLU A 468 26.35 28.23 -44.47
CA GLU A 468 27.06 29.09 -43.54
C GLU A 468 26.71 28.73 -42.08
N PRO A 469 27.63 28.91 -41.11
CA PRO A 469 27.37 28.66 -39.71
C PRO A 469 26.39 29.70 -39.12
N ASP A 470 25.42 29.23 -38.35
CA ASP A 470 24.51 30.09 -37.61
C ASP A 470 25.19 30.59 -36.33
N LEU A 471 25.54 31.88 -36.31
CA LEU A 471 26.25 32.50 -35.19
C LEU A 471 25.42 32.50 -33.90
N ALA A 472 24.10 32.61 -33.98
CA ALA A 472 23.24 32.57 -32.80
C ALA A 472 23.25 31.17 -32.16
N LEU A 473 23.31 30.11 -32.97
CA LEU A 473 23.49 28.75 -32.45
C LEU A 473 24.88 28.54 -31.85
N ALA A 474 25.92 29.11 -32.46
CA ALA A 474 27.29 29.00 -31.95
C ALA A 474 27.43 29.55 -30.52
N GLU A 475 26.73 30.65 -30.20
CA GLU A 475 26.71 31.27 -28.87
C GLU A 475 26.06 30.39 -27.79
N LEU A 476 25.18 29.46 -28.17
CA LEU A 476 24.51 28.55 -27.23
C LEU A 476 25.40 27.40 -26.74
N TYR A 477 26.52 27.12 -27.41
CA TYR A 477 27.34 25.93 -27.13
C TYR A 477 27.81 25.82 -25.66
N PRO A 478 28.32 26.88 -25.00
CA PRO A 478 28.70 26.81 -23.59
C PRO A 478 27.52 26.53 -22.65
N ALA A 479 26.33 27.07 -22.97
CA ALA A 479 25.13 26.86 -22.17
C ALA A 479 24.57 25.44 -22.35
N MET A 480 24.50 24.96 -23.60
CA MET A 480 24.16 23.58 -23.96
C MET A 480 25.01 22.56 -23.20
N MET A 481 26.33 22.75 -23.15
CA MET A 481 27.23 21.81 -22.46
C MET A 481 27.01 21.75 -20.94
N ARG A 482 26.50 22.84 -20.35
CA ARG A 482 26.18 22.95 -18.91
C ARG A 482 24.73 22.57 -18.59
N ARG A 483 23.89 22.32 -19.60
CA ARG A 483 22.46 22.02 -19.41
C ARG A 483 22.28 20.81 -18.49
N GLU A 484 21.36 20.95 -17.54
CA GLU A 484 21.11 19.93 -16.52
C GLU A 484 19.62 19.84 -16.15
N THR A 485 19.22 18.69 -15.62
CA THR A 485 17.91 18.50 -15.00
C THR A 485 17.99 18.76 -13.50
N ASN A 486 17.06 19.52 -12.96
CA ASN A 486 17.05 19.89 -11.55
C ASN A 486 15.69 19.56 -10.91
N ARG A 487 15.68 18.58 -10.00
CA ARG A 487 14.46 18.08 -9.35
C ARG A 487 14.21 18.64 -7.94
N ARG A 488 15.03 19.60 -7.49
CA ARG A 488 14.82 20.29 -6.19
C ARG A 488 13.46 20.98 -6.17
N HIS A 489 12.84 21.09 -4.99
CA HIS A 489 11.56 21.81 -4.86
C HIS A 489 11.61 23.23 -5.43
N GLY A 490 12.68 23.97 -5.12
CA GLY A 490 12.89 25.32 -5.63
C GLY A 490 11.90 26.34 -5.06
N GLU A 491 12.08 27.59 -5.46
CA GLU A 491 11.25 28.72 -5.06
C GLU A 491 10.52 29.32 -6.26
N ARG A 492 9.32 29.84 -6.01
CA ARG A 492 8.56 30.59 -6.99
C ARG A 492 9.16 31.97 -7.20
N ILE A 493 9.35 32.34 -8.46
CA ILE A 493 9.65 33.72 -8.86
C ILE A 493 8.72 34.13 -10.00
N GLU A 494 8.46 35.41 -10.13
CA GLU A 494 7.81 35.95 -11.32
C GLU A 494 8.78 35.93 -12.50
N LEU A 495 8.29 35.50 -13.66
CA LEU A 495 9.04 35.52 -14.91
C LEU A 495 8.86 36.89 -15.56
N GLY A 496 9.95 37.57 -15.86
CA GLY A 496 9.92 38.86 -16.57
C GLY A 496 9.40 38.70 -18.00
N ASP A 497 8.76 39.75 -18.53
CA ASP A 497 8.20 39.74 -19.88
C ASP A 497 9.27 39.51 -20.97
N ASP A 498 10.50 39.96 -20.71
CA ASP A 498 11.69 39.71 -21.53
C ASP A 498 12.03 38.22 -21.59
N VAL A 499 12.10 37.57 -20.42
CA VAL A 499 12.32 36.12 -20.32
C VAL A 499 11.22 35.36 -21.06
N VAL A 500 9.95 35.72 -20.86
CA VAL A 500 8.82 35.08 -21.54
C VAL A 500 8.93 35.24 -23.07
N ALA A 501 9.27 36.42 -23.55
CA ALA A 501 9.45 36.67 -24.99
C ALA A 501 10.61 35.86 -25.58
N GLU A 502 11.74 35.78 -24.88
CA GLU A 502 12.91 35.00 -25.30
C GLU A 502 12.62 33.50 -25.35
N LEU A 503 11.87 32.97 -24.38
CA LEU A 503 11.45 31.56 -24.37
C LEU A 503 10.49 31.23 -25.52
N ASN A 504 9.53 32.11 -25.82
CA ASN A 504 8.65 31.94 -26.97
C ASN A 504 9.46 31.97 -28.29
N ALA A 505 10.35 32.94 -28.44
CA ALA A 505 11.23 33.05 -29.60
C ALA A 505 12.18 31.84 -29.74
N ALA A 506 12.57 31.20 -28.64
CA ALA A 506 13.38 29.98 -28.64
C ALA A 506 12.62 28.76 -29.19
N ALA A 507 11.31 28.67 -28.93
CA ALA A 507 10.45 27.64 -29.51
C ALA A 507 10.11 27.95 -30.98
N ASP A 508 9.74 29.19 -31.29
CA ASP A 508 9.30 29.63 -32.61
C ASP A 508 10.39 29.42 -33.67
N ARG A 509 11.67 29.69 -33.32
CA ARG A 509 12.83 29.47 -34.20
C ARG A 509 12.97 28.02 -34.66
N GLU A 510 12.50 27.08 -33.86
CA GLU A 510 12.54 25.64 -34.16
C GLU A 510 11.17 25.11 -34.65
N GLY A 511 10.23 26.00 -34.97
CA GLY A 511 8.94 25.66 -35.56
C GLY A 511 7.94 25.04 -34.59
N ALA A 512 8.10 25.29 -33.29
CA ALA A 512 7.19 24.83 -32.23
C ALA A 512 6.54 26.02 -31.51
N ARG A 513 5.42 25.77 -30.83
CA ARG A 513 4.75 26.75 -29.98
C ARG A 513 5.00 26.46 -28.51
N LEU A 514 5.36 27.49 -27.76
CA LEU A 514 5.44 27.45 -26.30
C LEU A 514 4.12 27.92 -25.68
N CYS A 515 3.59 27.14 -24.74
CA CYS A 515 2.55 27.59 -23.81
C CYS A 515 3.16 27.69 -22.42
N LEU A 516 2.99 28.82 -21.73
CA LEU A 516 3.57 29.05 -20.42
C LEU A 516 2.47 29.34 -19.41
N LEU A 517 2.35 28.49 -18.39
CA LEU A 517 1.46 28.70 -17.25
C LEU A 517 2.24 29.35 -16.11
N THR A 518 1.84 30.56 -15.70
CA THR A 518 2.46 31.31 -14.59
C THR A 518 1.45 31.74 -13.52
N ASP A 519 0.16 31.78 -13.88
CA ASP A 519 -0.94 32.17 -12.99
C ASP A 519 -1.16 31.11 -11.89
N PRO A 520 -1.23 31.48 -10.59
CA PRO A 520 -1.35 30.50 -9.51
C PRO A 520 -2.55 29.53 -9.65
N PRO A 521 -3.77 29.97 -10.02
CA PRO A 521 -4.88 29.06 -10.31
C PRO A 521 -4.56 28.01 -11.38
N ASP A 522 -3.87 28.40 -12.45
CA ASP A 522 -3.49 27.49 -13.54
C ASP A 522 -2.42 26.49 -13.10
N LEU A 523 -1.42 26.96 -12.33
CA LEU A 523 -0.41 26.11 -11.72
C LEU A 523 -1.04 25.09 -10.78
N GLN A 524 -2.04 25.47 -9.98
CA GLN A 524 -2.74 24.53 -9.09
C GLN A 524 -3.56 23.49 -9.87
N ARG A 525 -4.19 23.89 -10.98
CA ARG A 525 -4.90 22.96 -11.87
C ARG A 525 -3.92 21.99 -12.54
N ALA A 526 -2.80 22.48 -13.06
CA ALA A 526 -1.74 21.65 -13.64
C ALA A 526 -1.15 20.69 -12.59
N ALA A 527 -0.88 21.17 -11.38
CA ALA A 527 -0.39 20.35 -10.27
C ALA A 527 -1.33 19.19 -9.93
N ALA A 528 -2.64 19.45 -9.86
CA ALA A 528 -3.64 18.41 -9.58
C ALA A 528 -3.68 17.35 -10.70
N ILE A 529 -3.62 17.76 -11.97
CA ILE A 529 -3.64 16.86 -13.12
C ILE A 529 -2.38 15.97 -13.13
N LEU A 530 -1.20 16.59 -13.02
CA LEU A 530 0.09 15.90 -13.07
C LEU A 530 0.28 14.96 -11.87
N ALA A 531 -0.12 15.39 -10.67
CA ALA A 531 -0.10 14.54 -9.47
C ALA A 531 -1.02 13.32 -9.60
N THR A 532 -2.19 13.49 -10.23
CA THR A 532 -3.11 12.36 -10.46
C THR A 532 -2.54 11.39 -11.50
N ALA A 533 -1.87 11.89 -12.54
CA ALA A 533 -1.18 11.05 -13.52
C ALA A 533 -0.02 10.27 -12.89
N ASP A 534 0.77 10.87 -12.00
CA ASP A 534 1.84 10.19 -11.27
C ASP A 534 1.29 9.11 -10.33
N ARG A 535 0.18 9.38 -9.61
CA ARG A 535 -0.53 8.35 -8.86
C ARG A 535 -0.90 7.16 -9.76
N ILE A 536 -1.48 7.41 -10.93
CA ILE A 536 -1.84 6.35 -11.88
C ILE A 536 -0.59 5.57 -12.33
N ARG A 537 0.55 6.24 -12.54
CA ARG A 537 1.82 5.60 -12.88
C ARG A 537 2.27 4.63 -11.77
N TYR A 538 2.20 5.03 -10.50
CA TYR A 538 2.51 4.15 -9.36
C TYR A 538 1.54 2.96 -9.25
N LEU A 539 0.24 3.20 -9.48
CA LEU A 539 -0.80 2.18 -9.31
C LEU A 539 -0.95 1.23 -10.51
N THR A 540 -0.21 1.47 -11.60
CA THR A 540 -0.23 0.62 -12.79
C THR A 540 1.00 -0.30 -12.78
N PRO A 541 0.86 -1.63 -12.63
CA PRO A 541 1.98 -2.52 -12.32
C PRO A 541 3.18 -2.43 -13.28
N HIS A 542 2.95 -2.40 -14.60
CA HIS A 542 4.04 -2.37 -15.57
C HIS A 542 4.70 -0.99 -15.68
N LEU A 543 3.93 0.10 -15.55
CA LEU A 543 4.46 1.47 -15.49
C LEU A 543 5.29 1.69 -14.22
N HIS A 544 4.83 1.14 -13.10
CA HIS A 544 5.53 1.16 -11.82
C HIS A 544 6.85 0.39 -11.89
N ALA A 545 6.83 -0.85 -12.40
CA ALA A 545 8.04 -1.65 -12.56
C ALA A 545 9.12 -0.90 -13.37
N GLN A 546 8.75 -0.35 -14.53
CA GLN A 546 9.69 0.42 -15.35
C GLN A 546 10.16 1.70 -14.68
N MET A 547 9.29 2.41 -13.95
CA MET A 547 9.70 3.58 -13.17
C MET A 547 10.77 3.23 -12.13
N ILE A 548 10.66 2.07 -11.48
CA ILE A 548 11.67 1.61 -10.53
C ILE A 548 12.94 1.16 -11.25
N ASP A 549 12.83 0.51 -12.40
CA ASP A 549 13.96 0.08 -13.23
C ASP A 549 14.72 1.27 -13.87
N GLU A 550 14.11 2.45 -13.95
CA GLU A 550 14.77 3.69 -14.36
C GLU A 550 15.73 4.21 -13.27
N LEU A 551 15.60 3.81 -12.01
CA LEU A 551 16.41 4.34 -10.91
C LEU A 551 17.79 3.66 -10.82
N ARG A 552 18.81 4.42 -10.43
CA ARG A 552 20.17 3.92 -10.16
C ARG A 552 20.61 4.29 -8.75
N TRP A 553 21.10 3.31 -8.00
CA TRP A 553 21.67 3.55 -6.67
C TRP A 553 23.15 3.92 -6.77
N PRO A 554 23.71 4.62 -5.76
CA PRO A 554 25.15 4.80 -5.70
C PRO A 554 25.88 3.45 -5.75
N GLY A 555 26.74 3.26 -6.76
CA GLY A 555 27.47 2.01 -6.99
C GLY A 555 26.80 1.00 -7.93
N ASP A 556 25.69 1.37 -8.57
CA ASP A 556 25.02 0.54 -9.58
C ASP A 556 25.96 0.19 -10.77
N PRO A 557 25.92 -1.06 -11.30
CA PRO A 557 26.79 -1.49 -12.40
C PRO A 557 26.58 -0.74 -13.72
N SER A 558 25.43 -0.08 -13.93
CA SER A 558 25.13 0.63 -15.19
C SER A 558 24.77 2.10 -14.95
N PRO A 559 25.70 2.92 -14.43
CA PRO A 559 25.43 4.29 -13.97
C PRO A 559 25.26 5.30 -15.11
N ASP A 560 25.58 4.91 -16.35
CA ASP A 560 25.55 5.78 -17.53
C ASP A 560 24.17 5.87 -18.21
N THR A 561 23.19 5.12 -17.69
CA THR A 561 21.76 5.19 -18.04
C THR A 561 20.92 5.34 -16.78
N GLY A 562 19.64 5.66 -16.90
CA GLY A 562 18.77 5.79 -15.74
C GLY A 562 18.95 7.11 -14.98
N ILE A 563 18.18 7.24 -13.90
CA ILE A 563 18.12 8.38 -13.00
C ILE A 563 18.73 7.98 -11.67
N GLU A 564 19.88 8.59 -11.33
CA GLU A 564 20.51 8.34 -10.05
C GLU A 564 19.65 8.87 -8.90
N VAL A 565 19.44 8.08 -7.83
CA VAL A 565 18.48 8.41 -6.76
C VAL A 565 18.81 9.74 -6.08
N ARG A 566 20.10 10.11 -5.91
CA ARG A 566 20.46 11.43 -5.35
C ARG A 566 20.02 12.60 -6.23
N SER A 567 19.82 12.37 -7.53
CA SER A 567 19.32 13.39 -8.48
C SER A 567 17.82 13.67 -8.35
N LEU A 568 17.10 12.87 -7.56
CA LEU A 568 15.69 13.10 -7.22
C LEU A 568 15.53 14.19 -6.15
N GLU A 569 16.60 14.49 -5.41
CA GLU A 569 16.63 15.54 -4.36
C GLU A 569 15.54 15.33 -3.29
N LEU A 570 15.33 14.06 -2.91
CA LEU A 570 14.44 13.65 -1.83
C LEU A 570 15.06 13.95 -0.46
N ASP A 571 14.22 14.22 0.54
CA ASP A 571 14.66 14.28 1.92
C ASP A 571 14.87 12.88 2.53
N ASP A 572 15.43 12.81 3.73
CA ASP A 572 15.75 11.53 4.37
C ASP A 572 14.50 10.66 4.64
N ALA A 573 13.35 11.27 4.89
CA ALA A 573 12.10 10.55 5.13
C ALA A 573 11.55 9.95 3.83
N ASP A 574 11.61 10.71 2.74
CA ASP A 574 11.20 10.29 1.40
C ASP A 574 12.10 9.17 0.84
N VAL A 575 13.40 9.17 1.18
CA VAL A 575 14.31 8.07 0.83
C VAL A 575 13.89 6.76 1.51
N VAL A 576 13.47 6.80 2.77
CA VAL A 576 12.95 5.60 3.46
C VAL A 576 11.61 5.18 2.88
N LEU A 577 10.73 6.14 2.56
CA LEU A 577 9.45 5.87 1.92
C LEU A 577 9.65 5.20 0.55
N LEU A 578 10.73 5.53 -0.17
CA LEU A 578 11.06 4.91 -1.46
C LEU A 578 11.18 3.39 -1.38
N ASP A 579 11.66 2.82 -0.27
CA ASP A 579 11.72 1.36 -0.09
C ASP A 579 10.31 0.73 -0.03
N ILE A 580 9.33 1.45 0.49
CA ILE A 580 7.91 1.04 0.45
C ILE A 580 7.34 1.29 -0.95
N LEU A 581 7.65 2.42 -1.58
CA LEU A 581 7.13 2.77 -2.90
C LEU A 581 7.63 1.84 -4.00
N ARG A 582 8.79 1.20 -3.85
CA ARG A 582 9.34 0.21 -4.79
C ARG A 582 8.61 -1.12 -4.76
N ARG A 583 7.79 -1.38 -3.75
CA ARG A 583 7.09 -2.65 -3.57
C ARG A 583 5.81 -2.70 -4.42
N GLY A 584 5.86 -3.47 -5.50
CA GLY A 584 4.71 -3.67 -6.41
C GLY A 584 3.49 -4.33 -5.73
N ASP A 585 3.70 -5.16 -4.72
CA ASP A 585 2.62 -5.75 -3.90
C ASP A 585 1.88 -4.68 -3.08
N VAL A 586 2.61 -3.71 -2.51
CA VAL A 586 2.01 -2.55 -1.83
C VAL A 586 1.20 -1.70 -2.82
N MET A 587 1.74 -1.41 -4.01
CA MET A 587 1.02 -0.65 -5.04
C MET A 587 -0.26 -1.36 -5.50
N THR A 588 -0.22 -2.69 -5.60
CA THR A 588 -1.39 -3.52 -5.96
C THR A 588 -2.49 -3.39 -4.90
N HIS A 589 -2.14 -3.41 -3.62
CA HIS A 589 -3.10 -3.18 -2.53
C HIS A 589 -3.69 -1.77 -2.58
N LEU A 590 -2.84 -0.74 -2.73
CA LEU A 590 -3.31 0.65 -2.86
C LEU A 590 -4.26 0.84 -4.06
N ALA A 591 -3.96 0.21 -5.20
CA ALA A 591 -4.81 0.26 -6.39
C ALA A 591 -6.17 -0.40 -6.11
N THR A 592 -6.18 -1.55 -5.45
CA THR A 592 -7.39 -2.31 -5.09
C THR A 592 -8.28 -1.52 -4.14
N TRP A 593 -7.68 -0.83 -3.15
CA TRP A 593 -8.39 0.02 -2.20
C TRP A 593 -8.79 1.41 -2.75
N ASP A 594 -8.45 1.72 -4.01
CA ASP A 594 -8.53 3.06 -4.60
C ASP A 594 -7.87 4.15 -3.72
N ALA A 595 -6.76 3.79 -3.07
CA ALA A 595 -6.01 4.63 -2.15
C ALA A 595 -4.80 5.30 -2.86
N GLY A 596 -3.80 5.74 -2.09
CA GLY A 596 -2.54 6.27 -2.65
C GLY A 596 -2.65 7.71 -3.18
N THR A 597 -3.56 8.53 -2.66
CA THR A 597 -3.65 9.96 -3.03
C THR A 597 -2.34 10.71 -2.81
N VAL A 598 -1.56 10.29 -1.80
CA VAL A 598 -0.27 10.87 -1.43
C VAL A 598 0.84 10.60 -2.45
N LEU A 599 0.66 9.63 -3.35
CA LEU A 599 1.68 9.24 -4.35
C LEU A 599 2.00 10.35 -5.35
N GLY A 600 1.14 11.36 -5.47
CA GLY A 600 1.36 12.54 -6.29
C GLY A 600 1.69 13.82 -5.51
N ASP A 601 1.86 13.77 -4.19
CA ASP A 601 1.99 14.98 -3.36
C ASP A 601 3.30 15.74 -3.60
N ASP A 602 4.40 15.03 -3.85
CA ASP A 602 5.68 15.67 -4.22
C ASP A 602 5.54 16.45 -5.54
N SER A 603 4.98 15.81 -6.57
CA SER A 603 4.70 16.47 -7.86
C SER A 603 3.73 17.63 -7.72
N ARG A 604 2.67 17.49 -6.91
CA ARG A 604 1.73 18.57 -6.62
C ARG A 604 2.46 19.75 -6.01
N THR A 605 3.24 19.52 -4.96
CA THR A 605 3.98 20.55 -4.23
C THR A 605 4.97 21.27 -5.16
N LYS A 606 5.76 20.50 -5.91
CA LYS A 606 6.75 21.02 -6.86
C LYS A 606 6.13 21.89 -7.96
N ILE A 607 5.01 21.47 -8.53
CA ILE A 607 4.34 22.19 -9.62
C ILE A 607 3.62 23.44 -9.09
N SER A 608 2.92 23.34 -7.95
CA SER A 608 2.25 24.49 -7.34
C SER A 608 3.23 25.58 -6.90
N ALA A 609 4.47 25.21 -6.55
CA ALA A 609 5.54 26.15 -6.18
C ALA A 609 6.42 26.61 -7.36
N ALA A 610 6.12 26.19 -8.60
CA ALA A 610 6.92 26.54 -9.76
C ALA A 610 6.82 28.04 -10.11
N ALA A 611 7.90 28.59 -10.69
CA ALA A 611 7.89 29.91 -11.34
C ALA A 611 7.00 29.90 -12.60
N GLY A 612 6.99 28.76 -13.30
CA GLY A 612 6.07 28.50 -14.39
C GLY A 612 6.14 27.05 -14.86
N VAL A 613 5.15 26.63 -15.63
CA VAL A 613 5.15 25.36 -16.34
C VAL A 613 5.11 25.67 -17.84
N ALA A 614 6.19 25.31 -18.54
CA ALA A 614 6.37 25.48 -19.97
C ALA A 614 5.96 24.20 -20.70
N ILE A 615 5.09 24.32 -21.70
CA ILE A 615 4.61 23.20 -22.52
C ILE A 615 4.97 23.48 -23.97
N VAL A 616 5.84 22.65 -24.54
CA VAL A 616 6.21 22.75 -25.95
C VAL A 616 5.25 21.91 -26.78
N THR A 617 4.71 22.50 -27.84
CA THR A 617 3.73 21.88 -28.73
C THR A 617 4.14 22.04 -30.19
N VAL A 618 3.72 21.11 -31.04
CA VAL A 618 4.03 21.12 -32.48
C VAL A 618 2.82 20.75 -33.29
N ALA A 619 2.67 21.32 -34.49
CA ALA A 619 1.63 20.91 -35.42
C ALA A 619 1.96 19.54 -36.04
N GLY A 620 0.96 18.67 -36.16
CA GLY A 620 1.13 17.31 -36.67
C GLY A 620 1.30 16.27 -35.56
N GLY A 621 1.45 15.01 -35.97
CA GLY A 621 1.49 13.84 -35.07
C GLY A 621 2.43 12.73 -35.55
N ALA A 622 3.23 12.98 -36.60
CA ALA A 622 4.24 12.03 -37.05
C ALA A 622 5.50 12.12 -36.17
N LEU A 623 6.31 11.07 -36.12
CA LEU A 623 7.58 11.08 -35.36
C LEU A 623 8.51 12.21 -35.78
N THR A 624 8.49 12.61 -37.06
CA THR A 624 9.25 13.76 -37.54
C THR A 624 8.80 15.08 -36.93
N ASP A 625 7.51 15.23 -36.60
CA ASP A 625 6.98 16.43 -35.96
C ASP A 625 7.43 16.49 -34.49
N TYR A 626 7.34 15.35 -33.77
CA TYR A 626 7.90 15.21 -32.43
C TYR A 626 9.42 15.47 -32.38
N ALA A 627 10.16 15.04 -33.40
CA ALA A 627 11.59 15.32 -33.50
C ALA A 627 11.90 16.81 -33.70
N ARG A 628 11.12 17.54 -34.52
CA ARG A 628 11.22 19.00 -34.60
C ARG A 628 10.91 19.65 -33.25
N ALA A 629 9.87 19.19 -32.58
CA ALA A 629 9.52 19.68 -31.25
C ALA A 629 10.63 19.41 -30.22
N GLY A 630 11.37 18.31 -30.36
CA GLY A 630 12.54 17.99 -29.53
C GLY A 630 13.66 19.02 -29.64
N ALA A 631 13.91 19.54 -30.84
CA ALA A 631 14.86 20.64 -31.03
C ALA A 631 14.39 21.92 -30.31
N ALA A 632 13.10 22.22 -30.38
CA ALA A 632 12.50 23.34 -29.65
C ALA A 632 12.56 23.16 -28.13
N VAL A 633 12.31 21.95 -27.62
CA VAL A 633 12.43 21.62 -26.19
C VAL A 633 13.85 21.90 -25.68
N GLU A 634 14.88 21.46 -26.40
CA GLU A 634 16.28 21.69 -26.01
C GLU A 634 16.65 23.18 -26.07
N SER A 635 16.20 23.88 -27.12
CA SER A 635 16.34 25.35 -27.28
C SER A 635 15.74 26.12 -26.09
N VAL A 636 14.47 25.83 -25.75
CA VAL A 636 13.76 26.45 -24.63
C VAL A 636 14.43 26.12 -23.30
N TRP A 637 14.86 24.87 -23.10
CA TRP A 637 15.55 24.45 -21.88
C TRP A 637 16.86 25.23 -21.68
N ILE A 638 17.70 25.30 -22.72
CA ILE A 638 18.97 26.03 -22.66
C ILE A 638 18.73 27.51 -22.39
N CYS A 639 17.80 28.14 -23.12
CA CYS A 639 17.42 29.54 -22.93
C CYS A 639 16.95 29.79 -21.49
N THR A 640 16.08 28.93 -20.96
CA THR A 640 15.62 29.01 -19.57
C THR A 640 16.78 29.02 -18.57
N GLN A 641 17.76 28.13 -18.75
CA GLN A 641 18.91 28.05 -17.85
C GLN A 641 19.90 29.23 -18.02
N GLN A 642 19.95 29.87 -19.19
CA GLN A 642 20.72 31.11 -19.37
C GLN A 642 20.16 32.26 -18.53
N HIS A 643 18.85 32.28 -18.26
CA HIS A 643 18.22 33.21 -17.31
C HIS A 643 18.33 32.77 -15.84
N GLY A 644 19.13 31.73 -15.54
CA GLY A 644 19.38 31.28 -14.17
C GLY A 644 18.23 30.49 -13.53
N LEU A 645 17.27 30.01 -14.34
CA LEU A 645 16.18 29.17 -13.89
C LEU A 645 16.56 27.69 -13.94
N ALA A 646 16.13 26.94 -12.93
CA ALA A 646 16.19 25.49 -12.88
C ALA A 646 15.05 24.89 -13.71
N VAL A 647 15.35 23.81 -14.44
CA VAL A 647 14.40 23.13 -15.33
C VAL A 647 14.29 21.64 -14.94
N GLN A 648 13.05 21.16 -14.83
CA GLN A 648 12.73 19.75 -14.69
C GLN A 648 11.76 19.31 -15.80
N PRO A 649 12.08 18.29 -16.60
CA PRO A 649 11.10 17.68 -17.48
C PRO A 649 10.09 16.89 -16.66
N VAL A 650 8.82 17.01 -17.03
CA VAL A 650 7.69 16.30 -16.42
C VAL A 650 6.97 15.57 -17.55
N SER A 651 6.86 14.25 -17.42
CA SER A 651 6.28 13.39 -18.46
C SER A 651 5.13 12.61 -17.83
N PRO A 652 3.91 13.18 -17.75
CA PRO A 652 2.76 12.45 -17.23
C PRO A 652 2.47 11.25 -18.13
N ALA A 653 1.97 10.15 -17.55
CA ALA A 653 1.76 8.89 -18.28
C ALA A 653 0.90 9.03 -19.55
N PHE A 654 -0.02 9.99 -19.57
CA PHE A 654 -0.88 10.27 -20.73
C PHE A 654 -0.22 11.09 -21.85
N LEU A 655 1.00 11.62 -21.67
CA LEU A 655 1.57 12.67 -22.52
C LEU A 655 1.58 12.29 -24.01
N TYR A 656 1.94 11.04 -24.31
CA TYR A 656 2.13 10.57 -25.68
C TYR A 656 1.03 9.65 -26.20
N ALA A 657 -0.02 9.38 -25.42
CA ALA A 657 -1.18 8.64 -25.91
C ALA A 657 -2.03 9.55 -26.82
N VAL A 658 -2.50 9.05 -27.97
CA VAL A 658 -3.30 9.88 -28.90
C VAL A 658 -4.69 9.31 -29.19
N ASP A 659 -4.94 8.06 -28.82
CA ASP A 659 -6.21 7.38 -29.02
C ASP A 659 -6.54 6.40 -27.88
N ASP A 660 -7.74 5.82 -27.92
CA ASP A 660 -8.23 4.89 -26.89
C ASP A 660 -7.37 3.62 -26.78
N ALA A 661 -6.72 3.19 -27.86
CA ALA A 661 -5.86 2.01 -27.85
C ALA A 661 -4.57 2.30 -27.06
N ASP A 662 -3.98 3.48 -27.25
CA ASP A 662 -2.84 3.95 -26.48
C ASP A 662 -3.16 4.04 -24.97
N PHE A 663 -4.32 4.59 -24.59
CA PHE A 663 -4.73 4.66 -23.18
C PHE A 663 -4.97 3.28 -22.57
N ALA A 664 -5.59 2.36 -23.32
CA ALA A 664 -5.79 0.99 -22.88
C ALA A 664 -4.47 0.23 -22.73
N ALA A 665 -3.50 0.45 -23.62
CA ALA A 665 -2.16 -0.12 -23.53
C ALA A 665 -1.39 0.39 -22.30
N LEU A 666 -1.48 1.71 -22.02
CA LEU A 666 -0.84 2.32 -20.85
C LEU A 666 -1.41 1.81 -19.53
N SER A 667 -2.72 1.69 -19.40
CA SER A 667 -3.33 1.18 -18.17
C SER A 667 -4.78 0.77 -18.42
N PRO A 668 -5.09 -0.53 -18.59
CA PRO A 668 -6.46 -0.98 -18.81
C PRO A 668 -7.43 -0.52 -17.70
N ARG A 669 -6.96 -0.46 -16.45
CA ARG A 669 -7.75 -0.02 -15.28
C ARG A 669 -8.04 1.48 -15.31
N PHE A 670 -7.06 2.29 -15.73
CA PHE A 670 -7.13 3.75 -15.62
C PHE A 670 -7.23 4.47 -16.99
N ALA A 671 -7.48 3.74 -18.08
CA ALA A 671 -7.50 4.28 -19.45
C ALA A 671 -8.39 5.52 -19.59
N LYS A 672 -9.65 5.43 -19.12
CA LYS A 672 -10.58 6.56 -19.14
C LYS A 672 -10.10 7.75 -18.30
N ALA A 673 -9.56 7.49 -17.11
CA ALA A 673 -9.04 8.54 -16.24
C ALA A 673 -7.83 9.25 -16.88
N LEU A 674 -6.95 8.52 -17.56
CA LEU A 674 -5.82 9.09 -18.30
C LEU A 674 -6.30 9.95 -19.49
N ALA A 675 -7.32 9.49 -20.22
CA ALA A 675 -7.92 10.26 -21.32
C ALA A 675 -8.57 11.57 -20.82
N ASP A 676 -9.34 11.49 -19.72
CA ASP A 676 -9.97 12.67 -19.10
C ASP A 676 -8.93 13.67 -18.58
N LEU A 677 -7.85 13.18 -17.97
CA LEU A 677 -6.72 14.01 -17.52
C LEU A 677 -6.03 14.70 -18.71
N GLN A 678 -5.76 13.97 -19.80
CA GLN A 678 -5.14 14.55 -20.99
C GLN A 678 -6.05 15.62 -21.62
N TYR A 679 -7.33 15.34 -21.79
CA TYR A 679 -8.29 16.29 -22.33
C TYR A 679 -8.32 17.60 -21.52
N THR A 680 -8.39 17.46 -20.19
CA THR A 680 -8.39 18.59 -19.25
C THR A 680 -7.07 19.37 -19.34
N PHE A 681 -5.93 18.68 -19.42
CA PHE A 681 -4.62 19.31 -19.58
C PHE A 681 -4.50 20.08 -20.89
N ARG A 682 -4.93 19.49 -22.01
CA ARG A 682 -4.92 20.12 -23.34
C ARG A 682 -5.79 21.38 -23.37
N THR A 683 -6.93 21.35 -22.68
CA THR A 683 -7.80 22.53 -22.55
C THR A 683 -7.14 23.62 -21.70
N LEU A 684 -6.49 23.25 -20.59
CA LEU A 684 -5.76 24.20 -19.73
C LEU A 684 -4.68 24.96 -20.50
N VAL A 685 -3.94 24.28 -21.38
CA VAL A 685 -2.86 24.88 -22.19
C VAL A 685 -3.34 25.43 -23.54
N SER A 686 -4.66 25.44 -23.78
CA SER A 686 -5.28 25.87 -25.04
C SER A 686 -4.64 25.21 -26.27
N ALA A 687 -4.31 23.92 -26.20
CA ALA A 687 -3.71 23.17 -27.31
C ALA A 687 -4.74 22.95 -28.42
N ASN A 688 -4.36 23.26 -29.66
CA ASN A 688 -5.18 22.98 -30.83
C ASN A 688 -5.33 21.45 -31.02
N PRO A 689 -6.49 20.91 -31.43
CA PRO A 689 -6.62 19.50 -31.78
C PRO A 689 -5.59 18.96 -32.79
N ALA A 690 -5.07 19.81 -33.67
CA ALA A 690 -4.01 19.45 -34.63
C ALA A 690 -2.58 19.53 -34.06
N GLU A 691 -2.43 19.98 -32.81
CA GLU A 691 -1.14 20.06 -32.11
C GLU A 691 -0.89 18.84 -31.22
N SER A 692 0.35 18.35 -31.24
CA SER A 692 0.87 17.35 -30.32
C SER A 692 1.62 18.01 -29.17
N LEU A 693 1.47 17.47 -27.95
CA LEU A 693 2.25 17.88 -26.79
C LEU A 693 3.61 17.17 -26.84
N ALA A 694 4.71 17.92 -26.86
CA ALA A 694 6.05 17.35 -26.96
C ALA A 694 6.67 17.09 -25.57
N LEU A 695 6.70 18.10 -24.70
CA LEU A 695 7.21 17.94 -23.33
C LEU A 695 6.69 19.04 -22.42
N VAL A 696 6.53 18.71 -21.14
CA VAL A 696 6.24 19.67 -20.06
C VAL A 696 7.52 19.93 -19.28
N LEU A 697 7.84 21.19 -19.03
CA LEU A 697 9.02 21.65 -18.31
C LEU A 697 8.57 22.49 -17.12
N ARG A 698 8.94 22.07 -15.91
CA ARG A 698 8.78 22.87 -14.69
C ARG A 698 9.95 23.82 -14.54
N LEU A 699 9.66 25.10 -14.35
CA LEU A 699 10.63 26.16 -14.17
C LEU A 699 10.62 26.65 -12.72
N SER A 700 11.77 26.79 -12.09
CA SER A 700 11.88 27.28 -10.70
C SER A 700 13.21 27.98 -10.43
N ARG A 701 13.33 28.71 -9.32
CA ARG A 701 14.64 29.14 -8.81
C ARG A 701 15.14 28.08 -7.84
N ALA A 702 16.27 27.43 -8.15
CA ALA A 702 16.87 26.44 -7.26
C ALA A 702 18.40 26.42 -7.39
N PRO A 703 19.13 26.02 -6.33
CA PRO A 703 20.55 25.68 -6.44
C PRO A 703 20.76 24.56 -7.47
N ARG A 704 21.98 24.43 -8.00
CA ARG A 704 22.34 23.33 -8.91
C ARG A 704 22.04 21.95 -8.29
N PRO A 705 21.70 20.94 -9.11
CA PRO A 705 21.44 19.60 -8.62
C PRO A 705 22.71 19.01 -7.98
N SER A 706 22.50 18.13 -7.03
CA SER A 706 23.54 17.42 -6.28
C SER A 706 24.38 16.55 -7.22
N VAL A 707 23.78 15.97 -8.26
CA VAL A 707 24.45 15.12 -9.24
C VAL A 707 23.91 15.37 -10.65
N VAL A 708 24.73 15.15 -11.67
CA VAL A 708 24.33 15.25 -13.08
C VAL A 708 24.29 13.86 -13.70
N SER A 709 23.26 13.57 -14.49
CA SER A 709 23.14 12.30 -15.21
C SER A 709 24.36 12.04 -16.09
N ARG A 710 24.93 10.83 -15.97
CA ARG A 710 25.98 10.33 -16.87
C ARG A 710 25.39 9.93 -18.23
N ARG A 711 26.25 9.66 -19.22
CA ARG A 711 25.88 9.31 -20.60
C ARG A 711 26.74 8.14 -21.08
N ARG A 712 26.21 7.31 -21.97
CA ARG A 712 26.94 6.20 -22.59
C ARG A 712 28.18 6.71 -23.31
N GLY A 713 29.27 5.95 -23.20
CA GLY A 713 30.52 6.22 -23.91
C GLY A 713 30.42 5.91 -25.40
N ARG A 714 31.41 6.38 -26.18
CA ARG A 714 31.49 6.17 -27.64
C ARG A 714 31.57 4.69 -28.07
N GLU A 715 32.10 3.80 -27.22
CA GLU A 715 32.35 2.39 -27.58
C GLU A 715 31.11 1.50 -27.38
N ASP A 716 30.20 1.86 -26.47
CA ASP A 716 29.00 1.08 -26.13
C ASP A 716 27.85 1.18 -27.15
N ASN A 717 27.93 2.10 -28.10
CA ASN A 717 26.89 2.33 -29.12
C ASN A 717 27.22 1.70 -30.48
N SER A 718 28.24 0.85 -30.56
CA SER A 718 28.54 0.06 -31.76
C SER A 718 27.77 -1.26 -31.71
N SER A 719 26.95 -1.54 -32.73
CA SER A 719 26.22 -2.82 -32.81
C SER A 719 27.18 -4.01 -32.67
N PRO A 720 26.82 -5.08 -31.95
CA PRO A 720 27.55 -6.32 -32.08
C PRO A 720 27.40 -6.79 -33.54
N ASN A 721 28.55 -6.99 -34.20
CA ASN A 721 28.66 -7.45 -35.59
C ASN A 721 27.76 -8.65 -35.92
#